data_AF-A0A812V871-F1
#
_entry.id   AF-A0A812V871-F1
#
_cell.length_a   1.000
_cell.length_b   1.000
_cell.length_c   1.000
_cell.angle_alpha   90.00
_cell.angle_beta   90.00
_cell.angle_gamma   90.00
#
_symmetry.space_group_name_H-M   'P 1'
#
loop_
_entity.id
_entity.type
_entity.pdbx_description
1 polymer ?
#
loop_
_entity_poly.entity_id
_entity_poly.type
_entity_poly.pdbx_seq_one_letter_code
_entity_poly.pdbx_strand_id
1 'polypeptide(L)'
;MARDKPMDMGKQQLKWEKKKEKMEKRDKTERGAMRKTEKDLKKHQKEELREHKDEKVRGTDPKVHFARAVFTVLYIASVVMGFKRWAEGEASALFSWIAGFSVLTFVWVLLLSAAEAWQARLEKVAAQKDAADAIKDTLERKHQEKEREALSRQRRQLLQREARERQQRRDEEEACALNAARELARSLRRQREEREAAERKAAQALATKQEGARDEHGWTQVEYQALKEAVRQYPESWSHSRKQRWDMIASEVGHHNARACEACFGRLEARRLAGAESKGCKDVKDSAAKGLADDLDWLEDSGAAAGADWFPTEEDDDEEDEDEEEEVHRERMPIELEPDHKGTEIRLEGIKTMQGCATVQLELLHVQLACADCRTAAQVYLSGADEDAVDAKLWCEGCSGLIAARLRPTLLHAASSRLCYVDCVRCRVTDVLPSVLMSICESCHAENVHKNEFVRNRGIDGTCFECHAKYAFRAESIRIDEITPCDPGGKSTGTKKSIDDPMDELAEELRYLRKKAKSDPRQQLIKLGSPLPQMGACRHFKKSYKWYRFACCGRAFPCPQCHADSGCPAAGLGAQASRMICGKCSMEQSYSPARPCEKCGFAMVAKGSAHWDDGSGTRSITAMSTKDSKKFKGGVRQANSKSKTSSSKAERVGVKAKAKRDHDKKFGRDA
;
A
#
# COMPACT_ATOMS: atom_id res chain seq x y z
N MET A 1 -0.16 -25.72 -31.40
CA MET A 1 -0.74 -26.58 -30.33
C MET A 1 0.27 -26.68 -29.18
N ALA A 2 0.18 -25.81 -28.18
CA ALA A 2 1.02 -25.93 -26.98
C ALA A 2 0.52 -27.10 -26.13
N ARG A 3 1.31 -28.17 -26.05
CA ARG A 3 1.11 -29.27 -25.10
C ARG A 3 1.16 -28.71 -23.68
N ASP A 4 0.00 -28.64 -23.05
CA ASP A 4 -0.14 -28.46 -21.61
C ASP A 4 0.77 -29.46 -20.89
N LYS A 5 1.86 -28.95 -20.30
CA LYS A 5 2.67 -29.73 -19.38
C LYS A 5 1.80 -30.03 -18.15
N PRO A 6 1.62 -31.30 -17.77
CA PRO A 6 0.81 -31.65 -16.61
C PRO A 6 1.41 -30.97 -15.38
N MET A 7 0.58 -30.18 -14.68
CA MET A 7 0.97 -29.53 -13.44
C MET A 7 1.56 -30.55 -12.48
N ASP A 8 2.82 -30.33 -12.09
CA ASP A 8 3.57 -31.15 -11.15
C ASP A 8 2.96 -31.00 -9.74
N MET A 9 1.90 -31.77 -9.49
CA MET A 9 1.15 -31.82 -8.23
C MET A 9 2.07 -32.11 -7.03
N GLY A 10 3.21 -32.77 -7.25
CA GLY A 10 4.22 -33.06 -6.23
C GLY A 10 4.90 -31.79 -5.70
N LYS A 11 5.21 -30.82 -6.57
CA LYS A 11 5.79 -29.53 -6.15
C LYS A 11 4.81 -28.69 -5.34
N GLN A 12 3.51 -28.74 -5.67
CA GLN A 12 2.47 -28.03 -4.91
C GLN A 12 2.25 -28.66 -3.53
N GLN A 13 2.24 -30.00 -3.42
CA GLN A 13 2.18 -30.71 -2.14
C GLN A 13 3.38 -30.39 -1.24
N LEU A 14 4.61 -30.42 -1.76
CA LEU A 14 5.81 -30.04 -1.02
C LEU A 14 5.77 -28.59 -0.51
N LYS A 15 5.21 -27.67 -1.30
CA LYS A 15 5.04 -26.26 -0.89
C LYS A 15 3.99 -26.14 0.22
N TRP A 16 2.92 -26.93 0.16
CA TRP A 16 1.89 -26.99 1.19
C TRP A 16 2.41 -27.58 2.51
N GLU A 17 3.18 -28.67 2.46
CA GLU A 17 3.79 -29.30 3.64
C GLU A 17 4.80 -28.38 4.33
N LYS A 18 5.67 -27.70 3.57
CA LYS A 18 6.58 -26.69 4.13
C LYS A 18 5.83 -25.54 4.81
N LYS A 19 4.69 -25.13 4.26
CA LYS A 19 3.83 -24.09 4.84
C LYS A 19 3.16 -24.58 6.12
N LYS A 20 2.70 -25.83 6.17
CA LYS A 20 2.13 -26.49 7.35
C LYS A 20 3.15 -26.60 8.48
N GLU A 21 4.37 -27.04 8.18
CA GLU A 21 5.45 -27.15 9.17
C GLU A 21 5.85 -25.77 9.75
N LYS A 22 5.86 -24.74 8.90
CA LYS A 22 6.12 -23.35 9.32
C LYS A 22 5.02 -22.80 10.24
N MET A 23 3.76 -23.12 9.95
CA MET A 23 2.62 -22.76 10.82
C MET A 23 2.72 -23.48 12.17
N GLU A 24 3.06 -24.77 12.18
CA GLU A 24 3.18 -25.54 13.41
C GLU A 24 4.34 -25.05 14.30
N LYS A 25 5.46 -24.64 13.69
CA LYS A 25 6.58 -23.99 14.41
C LYS A 25 6.18 -22.64 15.01
N ARG A 26 5.33 -21.86 14.32
CA ARG A 26 4.81 -20.59 14.84
C ARG A 26 3.84 -20.81 16.01
N ASP A 27 2.95 -21.78 15.90
CA ASP A 27 2.02 -22.13 16.98
C ASP A 27 2.77 -22.66 18.23
N LYS A 28 3.81 -23.48 18.05
CA LYS A 28 4.68 -23.91 19.17
C LYS A 28 5.39 -22.74 19.87
N THR A 29 5.82 -21.72 19.13
CA THR A 29 6.46 -20.54 19.70
C THR A 29 5.47 -19.61 20.41
N GLU A 30 4.26 -19.44 19.86
CA GLU A 30 3.16 -18.69 20.49
C GLU A 30 2.68 -19.36 21.78
N ARG A 31 2.51 -20.70 21.79
CA ARG A 31 2.21 -21.47 23.02
C ARG A 31 3.33 -21.36 24.05
N GLY A 32 4.59 -21.30 23.62
CA GLY A 32 5.74 -21.07 24.49
C GLY A 32 5.72 -19.69 25.15
N ALA A 33 5.34 -18.65 24.40
CA ALA A 33 5.18 -17.30 24.91
C ALA A 33 4.03 -17.19 25.92
N MET A 34 2.87 -17.79 25.63
CA MET A 34 1.71 -17.84 26.54
C MET A 34 2.04 -18.54 27.87
N ARG A 35 2.81 -19.64 27.84
CA ARG A 35 3.28 -20.32 29.06
C ARG A 35 4.22 -19.46 29.89
N LYS A 36 4.99 -18.57 29.25
CA LYS A 36 5.88 -17.64 29.95
C LYS A 36 5.09 -16.53 30.63
N THR A 37 4.12 -15.92 29.93
CA THR A 37 3.25 -14.89 30.50
C THR A 37 2.39 -15.43 31.65
N GLU A 38 1.90 -16.67 31.55
CA GLU A 38 1.15 -17.32 32.63
C GLU A 38 2.03 -17.58 33.87
N LYS A 39 3.30 -17.94 33.67
CA LYS A 39 4.28 -18.10 34.77
C LYS A 39 4.59 -16.77 35.45
N ASP A 40 4.75 -15.70 34.67
CA ASP A 40 5.04 -14.37 35.18
C ASP A 40 3.83 -13.82 35.98
N LEU A 41 2.59 -14.06 35.51
CA LEU A 41 1.37 -13.69 36.23
C LEU A 41 1.22 -14.46 37.56
N LYS A 42 1.49 -15.78 37.55
CA LYS A 42 1.51 -16.61 38.77
C LYS A 42 2.57 -16.16 39.77
N LYS A 43 3.70 -15.63 39.28
CA LYS A 43 4.76 -15.09 40.15
C LYS A 43 4.29 -13.79 40.83
N HIS A 44 3.66 -12.89 40.08
CA HIS A 44 3.11 -11.64 40.61
C HIS A 44 2.02 -11.89 41.65
N GLN A 45 1.07 -12.80 41.37
CA GLN A 45 0.03 -13.18 42.33
C GLN A 45 0.62 -13.80 43.61
N LYS A 46 1.77 -14.50 43.52
CA LYS A 46 2.44 -15.08 44.68
C LYS A 46 3.21 -14.03 45.49
N GLU A 47 3.68 -12.94 44.87
CA GLU A 47 4.28 -11.79 45.56
C GLU A 47 3.21 -10.98 46.29
N GLU A 48 2.07 -10.67 45.65
CA GLU A 48 0.93 -9.98 46.31
C GLU A 48 0.38 -10.77 47.50
N LEU A 49 0.29 -12.11 47.37
CA LEU A 49 -0.19 -12.97 48.45
C LEU A 49 0.81 -13.04 49.63
N ARG A 50 2.08 -12.72 49.42
CA ARG A 50 3.08 -12.60 50.50
C ARG A 50 2.94 -11.25 51.21
N GLU A 51 2.80 -10.17 50.46
CA GLU A 51 2.60 -8.82 51.02
C GLU A 51 1.32 -8.74 51.86
N HIS A 52 0.22 -9.33 51.38
CA HIS A 52 -1.04 -9.37 52.12
C HIS A 52 -0.98 -10.28 53.38
N LYS A 53 -0.05 -11.23 53.41
CA LYS A 53 0.21 -12.09 54.58
C LYS A 53 1.02 -11.34 55.65
N ASP A 54 1.94 -10.47 55.23
CA ASP A 54 2.74 -9.61 56.10
C ASP A 54 1.92 -8.44 56.70
N GLU A 55 0.82 -8.06 56.06
CA GLU A 55 -0.12 -7.05 56.57
C GLU A 55 -1.10 -7.62 57.60
N LYS A 56 -1.58 -8.86 57.41
CA LYS A 56 -2.56 -9.51 58.32
C LYS A 56 -1.99 -9.92 59.69
N VAL A 57 -0.66 -10.07 59.82
CA VAL A 57 0.03 -10.36 61.10
C VAL A 57 -0.08 -9.20 62.11
N ARG A 58 -0.50 -8.00 61.67
CA ARG A 58 -0.58 -6.79 62.51
C ARG A 58 -1.97 -6.52 63.12
N GLY A 59 -3.02 -7.26 62.73
CA GLY A 59 -4.38 -7.03 63.20
C GLY A 59 -4.77 -7.94 64.36
N THR A 60 -4.38 -7.61 65.60
CA THR A 60 -4.91 -8.29 66.79
C THR A 60 -6.09 -7.53 67.40
N ASP A 61 -7.09 -8.27 67.83
CA ASP A 61 -8.41 -7.80 68.24
C ASP A 61 -8.35 -6.96 69.56
N PRO A 62 -8.81 -5.69 69.58
CA PRO A 62 -8.63 -4.78 70.72
C PRO A 62 -9.28 -5.26 72.03
N LYS A 63 -10.29 -6.12 71.96
CA LYS A 63 -10.97 -6.67 73.14
C LYS A 63 -10.08 -7.63 73.94
N VAL A 64 -9.16 -8.32 73.28
CA VAL A 64 -8.21 -9.25 73.93
C VAL A 64 -7.04 -8.50 74.56
N HIS A 65 -6.60 -7.40 73.94
CA HIS A 65 -5.64 -6.47 74.55
C HIS A 65 -6.23 -5.81 75.80
N PHE A 66 -7.50 -5.43 75.78
CA PHE A 66 -8.18 -4.88 76.95
C PHE A 66 -8.28 -5.90 78.10
N ALA A 67 -8.69 -7.14 77.82
CA ALA A 67 -8.75 -8.20 78.82
C ALA A 67 -7.35 -8.53 79.39
N ARG A 68 -6.32 -8.63 78.53
CA ARG A 68 -4.92 -8.81 78.95
C ARG A 68 -4.47 -7.67 79.85
N ALA A 69 -4.74 -6.42 79.47
CA ALA A 69 -4.40 -5.23 80.25
C ALA A 69 -5.05 -5.23 81.64
N VAL A 70 -6.35 -5.50 81.72
CA VAL A 70 -7.10 -5.56 82.99
C VAL A 70 -6.53 -6.63 83.93
N PHE A 71 -6.29 -7.84 83.42
CA PHE A 71 -5.72 -8.90 84.26
C PHE A 71 -4.26 -8.64 84.65
N THR A 72 -3.44 -8.02 83.79
CA THR A 72 -2.08 -7.61 84.18
C THR A 72 -2.08 -6.55 85.27
N VAL A 73 -3.03 -5.62 85.24
CA VAL A 73 -3.17 -4.60 86.30
C VAL A 73 -3.58 -5.26 87.63
N LEU A 74 -4.54 -6.19 87.61
CA LEU A 74 -4.94 -6.94 88.81
C LEU A 74 -3.79 -7.81 89.37
N TYR A 75 -2.98 -8.40 88.48
CA TYR A 75 -1.80 -9.16 88.84
C TYR A 75 -0.74 -8.28 89.52
N ILE A 76 -0.41 -7.13 88.92
CA ILE A 76 0.54 -6.16 89.50
C ILE A 76 0.02 -5.63 90.85
N ALA A 77 -1.26 -5.30 90.95
CA ALA A 77 -1.87 -4.85 92.21
C ALA A 77 -1.77 -5.93 93.31
N SER A 78 -1.97 -7.19 92.95
CA SER A 78 -1.75 -8.33 93.86
C SER A 78 -0.30 -8.40 94.34
N VAL A 79 0.69 -8.31 93.43
CA VAL A 79 2.14 -8.26 93.76
C VAL A 79 2.45 -7.14 94.75
N VAL A 80 1.98 -5.93 94.47
CA VAL A 80 2.24 -4.74 95.29
C VAL A 80 1.63 -4.89 96.68
N MET A 81 0.41 -5.45 96.79
CA MET A 81 -0.23 -5.72 98.08
C MET A 81 0.53 -6.77 98.90
N GLY A 82 1.14 -7.76 98.27
CA GLY A 82 2.01 -8.73 98.92
C GLY A 82 3.31 -8.14 99.46
N PHE A 83 3.98 -7.31 98.65
CA PHE A 83 5.18 -6.59 99.08
C PHE A 83 4.90 -5.65 100.25
N LYS A 84 3.73 -5.01 100.26
CA LYS A 84 3.31 -4.14 101.37
C LYS A 84 3.08 -4.93 102.66
N ARG A 85 2.40 -6.07 102.60
CA ARG A 85 2.20 -6.97 103.75
C ARG A 85 3.51 -7.60 104.26
N TRP A 86 4.47 -7.87 103.38
CA TRP A 86 5.81 -8.32 103.78
C TRP A 86 6.56 -7.27 104.60
N ALA A 87 6.44 -5.99 104.23
CA ALA A 87 7.07 -4.88 104.93
C ALA A 87 6.49 -4.62 106.34
N GLU A 88 5.27 -5.10 106.64
CA GLU A 88 4.60 -4.93 107.93
C GLU A 88 4.95 -6.04 108.97
N GLY A 89 5.83 -6.97 108.63
CA GLY A 89 6.42 -7.92 109.60
C GLY A 89 5.61 -9.18 109.92
N GLU A 90 4.50 -9.43 109.23
CA GLU A 90 3.67 -10.63 109.40
C GLU A 90 4.18 -11.82 108.57
N ALA A 91 5.18 -12.55 109.08
CA ALA A 91 5.81 -13.68 108.37
C ALA A 91 4.86 -14.84 107.99
N SER A 92 3.75 -15.04 108.71
CA SER A 92 2.74 -16.06 108.41
C SER A 92 1.80 -15.67 107.25
N ALA A 93 1.61 -14.37 107.01
CA ALA A 93 0.76 -13.85 105.92
C ALA A 93 1.41 -14.03 104.53
N LEU A 94 2.74 -14.09 104.47
CA LEU A 94 3.51 -14.28 103.24
C LEU A 94 3.34 -15.64 102.59
N PHE A 95 3.37 -16.72 103.37
CA PHE A 95 3.20 -18.06 102.82
C PHE A 95 1.80 -18.27 102.24
N SER A 96 0.77 -17.73 102.91
CA SER A 96 -0.61 -17.75 102.40
C SER A 96 -0.76 -16.89 101.13
N TRP A 97 -0.09 -15.74 101.08
CA TRP A 97 -0.10 -14.86 99.91
C TRP A 97 0.64 -15.46 98.70
N ILE A 98 1.83 -16.06 98.89
CA ILE A 98 2.60 -16.74 97.83
C ILE A 98 1.82 -17.94 97.26
N ALA A 99 1.14 -18.71 98.12
CA ALA A 99 0.29 -19.82 97.68
C ALA A 99 -0.91 -19.35 96.85
N GLY A 100 -1.60 -18.28 97.28
CA GLY A 100 -2.69 -17.68 96.51
C GLY A 100 -2.24 -17.09 95.17
N PHE A 101 -1.05 -16.50 95.14
CA PHE A 101 -0.45 -15.90 93.95
C PHE A 101 -0.04 -16.95 92.91
N SER A 102 0.55 -18.06 93.35
CA SER A 102 0.86 -19.23 92.53
C SER A 102 -0.38 -19.76 91.80
N VAL A 103 -1.49 -19.93 92.51
CA VAL A 103 -2.75 -20.41 91.91
C VAL A 103 -3.31 -19.39 90.90
N LEU A 104 -3.28 -18.09 91.23
CA LEU A 104 -3.73 -17.02 90.34
C LEU A 104 -2.90 -16.91 89.06
N THR A 105 -1.57 -17.05 89.14
CA THR A 105 -0.69 -17.08 87.96
C THR A 105 -1.01 -18.28 87.06
N PHE A 106 -1.22 -19.45 87.65
CA PHE A 106 -1.49 -20.67 86.90
C PHE A 106 -2.83 -20.61 86.17
N VAL A 107 -3.87 -20.10 86.85
CA VAL A 107 -5.20 -19.88 86.25
C VAL A 107 -5.13 -18.83 85.14
N TRP A 108 -4.36 -17.75 85.32
CA TRP A 108 -4.19 -16.71 84.30
C TRP A 108 -3.48 -17.24 83.04
N VAL A 109 -2.40 -18.01 83.20
CA VAL A 109 -1.67 -18.64 82.10
C VAL A 109 -2.56 -19.65 81.34
N LEU A 110 -3.34 -20.46 82.07
CA LEU A 110 -4.29 -21.40 81.45
C LEU A 110 -5.36 -20.69 80.63
N LEU A 111 -5.97 -19.62 81.15
CA LEU A 111 -6.98 -18.84 80.44
C LEU A 111 -6.41 -18.14 79.19
N LEU A 112 -5.19 -17.63 79.25
CA LEU A 112 -4.51 -17.05 78.07
C LEU A 112 -4.26 -18.11 76.99
N SER A 113 -3.76 -19.28 77.38
CA SER A 113 -3.50 -20.38 76.42
C SER A 113 -4.79 -20.90 75.78
N ALA A 114 -5.88 -20.98 76.54
CA ALA A 114 -7.19 -21.38 76.03
C ALA A 114 -7.80 -20.32 75.09
N ALA A 115 -7.63 -19.03 75.41
CA ALA A 115 -8.07 -17.93 74.55
C ALA A 115 -7.31 -17.90 73.22
N GLU A 116 -5.98 -18.08 73.24
CA GLU A 116 -5.15 -18.16 72.03
C GLU A 116 -5.50 -19.39 71.17
N ALA A 117 -5.75 -20.55 71.79
CA ALA A 117 -6.20 -21.74 71.09
C ALA A 117 -7.60 -21.57 70.46
N TRP A 118 -8.51 -20.86 71.13
CA TRP A 118 -9.84 -20.58 70.63
C TRP A 118 -9.82 -19.57 69.46
N GLN A 119 -9.02 -18.51 69.56
CA GLN A 119 -8.80 -17.56 68.47
C GLN A 119 -8.19 -18.23 67.23
N ALA A 120 -7.16 -19.07 67.41
CA ALA A 120 -6.56 -19.82 66.32
C ALA A 120 -7.57 -20.77 65.62
N ARG A 121 -8.58 -21.24 66.35
CA ARG A 121 -9.64 -22.10 65.80
C ARG A 121 -10.67 -21.29 65.00
N LEU A 122 -11.05 -20.10 65.48
CA LEU A 122 -11.92 -19.18 64.75
C LEU A 122 -11.27 -18.67 63.45
N GLU A 123 -9.98 -18.32 63.50
CA GLU A 123 -9.22 -17.89 62.32
C GLU A 123 -9.14 -18.99 61.25
N LYS A 124 -8.97 -20.26 61.65
CA LYS A 124 -8.98 -21.39 60.71
C LYS A 124 -10.34 -21.57 60.04
N VAL A 125 -11.44 -21.43 60.79
CA VAL A 125 -12.80 -21.53 60.25
C VAL A 125 -13.11 -20.36 59.31
N ALA A 126 -12.68 -19.15 59.66
CA ALA A 126 -12.81 -17.98 58.79
C ALA A 126 -12.00 -18.15 57.48
N ALA A 127 -10.74 -18.59 57.59
CA ALA A 127 -9.89 -18.85 56.42
C ALA A 127 -10.44 -19.94 55.50
N GLN A 128 -11.12 -20.95 56.05
CA GLN A 128 -11.79 -21.99 55.25
C GLN A 128 -13.00 -21.44 54.50
N LYS A 129 -13.79 -20.55 55.10
CA LYS A 129 -14.91 -19.87 54.43
C LYS A 129 -14.41 -18.95 53.32
N ASP A 130 -13.42 -18.11 53.62
CA ASP A 130 -12.80 -17.21 52.62
C ASP A 130 -12.24 -18.00 51.42
N ALA A 131 -11.62 -19.15 51.68
CA ALA A 131 -11.11 -20.02 50.62
C ALA A 131 -12.24 -20.66 49.77
N ALA A 132 -13.35 -21.05 50.40
CA ALA A 132 -14.51 -21.58 49.69
C ALA A 132 -15.19 -20.51 48.82
N ASP A 133 -15.35 -19.30 49.35
CA ASP A 133 -15.94 -18.17 48.62
C ASP A 133 -15.05 -17.75 47.44
N ALA A 134 -13.72 -17.71 47.63
CA ALA A 134 -12.79 -17.45 46.54
C ALA A 134 -12.87 -18.50 45.41
N ILE A 135 -13.05 -19.77 45.74
CA ILE A 135 -13.23 -20.82 44.73
C ILE A 135 -14.55 -20.61 43.98
N LYS A 136 -15.63 -20.30 44.68
CA LYS A 136 -16.94 -20.03 44.08
C LYS A 136 -16.87 -18.85 43.09
N ASP A 137 -16.27 -17.73 43.50
CA ASP A 137 -16.10 -16.55 42.65
C ASP A 137 -15.29 -16.86 41.38
N THR A 138 -14.24 -17.70 41.49
CA THR A 138 -13.44 -18.09 40.32
C THR A 138 -14.23 -18.97 39.33
N LEU A 139 -15.14 -19.81 39.83
CA LEU A 139 -15.99 -20.63 38.98
C LEU A 139 -17.06 -19.78 38.28
N GLU A 140 -17.68 -18.84 38.99
CA GLU A 140 -18.66 -17.91 38.42
C GLU A 140 -18.04 -17.03 37.34
N ARG A 141 -16.83 -16.48 37.57
CA ARG A 141 -16.09 -15.72 36.54
C ARG A 141 -15.80 -16.55 35.30
N LYS A 142 -15.37 -17.80 35.47
CA LYS A 142 -15.13 -18.72 34.33
C LYS A 142 -16.41 -19.06 33.58
N HIS A 143 -17.54 -19.14 34.26
CA HIS A 143 -18.84 -19.36 33.62
C HIS A 143 -19.23 -18.15 32.76
N GLN A 144 -19.16 -16.94 33.32
CA GLN A 144 -19.45 -15.69 32.61
C GLN A 144 -18.51 -15.47 31.41
N GLU A 145 -17.23 -15.82 31.54
CA GLU A 145 -16.26 -15.74 30.43
C GLU A 145 -16.63 -16.68 29.28
N LYS A 146 -17.03 -17.93 29.59
CA LYS A 146 -17.52 -18.88 28.58
C LYS A 146 -18.79 -18.41 27.87
N GLU A 147 -19.73 -17.81 28.60
CA GLU A 147 -20.95 -17.25 28.01
C GLU A 147 -20.64 -16.07 27.08
N ARG A 148 -19.74 -15.17 27.50
CA ARG A 148 -19.26 -14.06 26.66
C ARG A 148 -18.54 -14.56 25.40
N GLU A 149 -17.71 -15.60 25.52
CA GLU A 149 -17.09 -16.23 24.36
C GLU A 149 -18.13 -16.86 23.41
N ALA A 150 -19.15 -17.54 23.95
CA ALA A 150 -20.21 -18.14 23.15
C ALA A 150 -21.01 -17.07 22.38
N LEU A 151 -21.40 -15.98 23.04
CA LEU A 151 -22.06 -14.84 22.41
C LEU A 151 -21.16 -14.17 21.35
N SER A 152 -19.87 -14.01 21.63
CA SER A 152 -18.89 -13.49 20.66
C SER A 152 -18.74 -14.39 19.42
N ARG A 153 -18.82 -15.73 19.59
CA ARG A 153 -18.79 -16.68 18.49
C ARG A 153 -20.07 -16.60 17.65
N GLN A 154 -21.24 -16.53 18.29
CA GLN A 154 -22.52 -16.35 17.58
C GLN A 154 -22.56 -15.05 16.79
N ARG A 155 -22.11 -13.94 17.38
CA ARG A 155 -22.02 -12.64 16.68
C ARG A 155 -21.08 -12.69 15.48
N ARG A 156 -19.93 -13.37 15.60
CA ARG A 156 -19.01 -13.59 14.47
C ARG A 156 -19.63 -14.42 13.36
N GLN A 157 -20.40 -15.45 13.68
CA GLN A 157 -21.13 -16.26 12.70
C GLN A 157 -22.21 -15.45 11.97
N LEU A 158 -22.97 -14.63 12.69
CA LEU A 158 -23.98 -13.74 12.09
C LEU A 158 -23.33 -12.71 11.15
N LEU A 159 -22.26 -12.04 11.58
CA LEU A 159 -21.53 -11.10 10.73
C LEU A 159 -20.94 -11.77 9.48
N GLN A 160 -20.44 -13.00 9.59
CA GLN A 160 -19.97 -13.76 8.43
C GLN A 160 -21.10 -14.11 7.46
N ARG A 161 -22.29 -14.44 7.98
CA ARG A 161 -23.47 -14.72 7.17
C ARG A 161 -23.96 -13.46 6.44
N GLU A 162 -24.11 -12.35 7.16
CA GLU A 162 -24.48 -11.06 6.56
C GLU A 162 -23.47 -10.59 5.51
N ALA A 163 -22.17 -10.81 5.73
CA ALA A 163 -21.13 -10.49 4.75
C ALA A 163 -21.28 -11.33 3.48
N ARG A 164 -21.55 -12.64 3.61
CA ARG A 164 -21.81 -13.53 2.45
C ARG A 164 -23.07 -13.12 1.69
N GLU A 165 -24.15 -12.80 2.38
CA GLU A 165 -25.41 -12.34 1.75
C GLU A 165 -25.25 -10.97 1.06
N ARG A 166 -24.38 -10.09 1.58
CA ARG A 166 -24.03 -8.84 0.88
C ARG A 166 -23.17 -9.07 -0.35
N GLN A 167 -22.27 -10.04 -0.30
CA GLN A 167 -21.43 -10.39 -1.44
C GLN A 167 -22.27 -11.03 -2.55
N GLN A 168 -23.16 -11.97 -2.21
CA GLN A 168 -24.09 -12.57 -3.16
C GLN A 168 -24.97 -11.52 -3.86
N ARG A 169 -25.49 -10.52 -3.13
CA ARG A 169 -26.24 -9.41 -3.75
C ARG A 169 -25.41 -8.59 -4.73
N ARG A 170 -24.13 -8.35 -4.44
CA ARG A 170 -23.24 -7.65 -5.38
C ARG A 170 -22.97 -8.49 -6.62
N ASP A 171 -22.70 -9.79 -6.43
CA ASP A 171 -22.45 -10.71 -7.55
C ASP A 171 -23.71 -10.83 -8.44
N GLU A 172 -24.92 -10.82 -7.86
CA GLU A 172 -26.20 -10.78 -8.58
C GLU A 172 -26.42 -9.45 -9.32
N GLU A 173 -26.12 -8.32 -8.69
CA GLU A 173 -26.20 -6.98 -9.31
C GLU A 173 -25.20 -6.84 -10.48
N GLU A 174 -23.96 -7.31 -10.31
CA GLU A 174 -22.93 -7.32 -11.34
C GLU A 174 -23.32 -8.24 -12.51
N ALA A 175 -23.88 -9.43 -12.23
CA ALA A 175 -24.39 -10.32 -13.27
C ALA A 175 -25.58 -9.71 -14.03
N CYS A 176 -26.49 -9.02 -13.33
CA CYS A 176 -27.60 -8.31 -13.96
C CYS A 176 -27.10 -7.15 -14.84
N ALA A 177 -26.15 -6.36 -14.35
CA ALA A 177 -25.54 -5.26 -15.11
C ALA A 177 -24.80 -5.76 -16.35
N LEU A 178 -24.08 -6.88 -16.25
CA LEU A 178 -23.38 -7.49 -17.38
C LEU A 178 -24.36 -8.02 -18.44
N ASN A 179 -25.49 -8.58 -18.03
CA ASN A 179 -26.55 -8.98 -18.97
C ASN A 179 -27.21 -7.77 -19.64
N ALA A 180 -27.49 -6.69 -18.89
CA ALA A 180 -28.01 -5.45 -19.46
C ALA A 180 -27.03 -4.81 -20.47
N ALA A 181 -25.73 -4.83 -20.18
CA ALA A 181 -24.69 -4.35 -21.09
C ALA A 181 -24.62 -5.19 -22.37
N ARG A 182 -24.75 -6.53 -22.27
CA ARG A 182 -24.83 -7.42 -23.43
C ARG A 182 -26.07 -7.14 -24.29
N GLU A 183 -27.21 -6.87 -23.69
CA GLU A 183 -28.44 -6.51 -24.42
C GLU A 183 -28.30 -5.16 -25.13
N LEU A 184 -27.69 -4.16 -24.48
CA LEU A 184 -27.40 -2.87 -25.07
C LEU A 184 -26.40 -2.98 -26.23
N ALA A 185 -25.37 -3.83 -26.09
CA ALA A 185 -24.44 -4.09 -27.19
C ALA A 185 -25.16 -4.74 -28.39
N ARG A 186 -26.08 -5.69 -28.15
CA ARG A 186 -26.91 -6.30 -29.20
C ARG A 186 -27.83 -5.29 -29.86
N SER A 187 -28.44 -4.36 -29.11
CA SER A 187 -29.32 -3.33 -29.68
C SER A 187 -28.54 -2.33 -30.53
N LEU A 188 -27.35 -1.90 -30.09
CA LEU A 188 -26.48 -1.03 -30.87
C LEU A 188 -25.98 -1.69 -32.15
N ARG A 189 -25.65 -3.00 -32.13
CA ARG A 189 -25.31 -3.75 -33.35
C ARG A 189 -26.46 -3.75 -34.35
N ARG A 190 -27.69 -4.04 -33.91
CA ARG A 190 -28.88 -3.97 -34.77
C ARG A 190 -29.09 -2.56 -35.35
N GLN A 191 -28.89 -1.51 -34.56
CA GLN A 191 -29.00 -0.14 -35.05
C GLN A 191 -27.92 0.20 -36.10
N ARG A 192 -26.70 -0.33 -35.95
CA ARG A 192 -25.64 -0.18 -36.97
C ARG A 192 -26.00 -0.91 -38.25
N GLU A 193 -26.42 -2.16 -38.16
CA GLU A 193 -26.88 -2.96 -39.31
C GLU A 193 -28.06 -2.30 -40.04
N GLU A 194 -29.03 -1.74 -39.31
CA GLU A 194 -30.15 -0.98 -39.88
C GLU A 194 -29.69 0.30 -40.58
N ARG A 195 -28.74 1.04 -39.99
CA ARG A 195 -28.15 2.23 -40.61
C ARG A 195 -27.38 1.87 -41.88
N GLU A 196 -26.54 0.86 -41.83
CA GLU A 196 -25.79 0.38 -42.99
C GLU A 196 -26.73 -0.14 -44.09
N ALA A 197 -27.80 -0.85 -43.73
CA ALA A 197 -28.82 -1.28 -44.69
C ALA A 197 -29.57 -0.09 -45.31
N ALA A 198 -29.87 0.94 -44.52
CA ALA A 198 -30.49 2.18 -45.01
C ALA A 198 -29.55 2.96 -45.93
N GLU A 199 -28.27 3.06 -45.60
CA GLU A 199 -27.23 3.67 -46.44
C GLU A 199 -27.04 2.89 -47.74
N ARG A 200 -26.97 1.55 -47.70
CA ARG A 200 -26.92 0.69 -48.89
C ARG A 200 -28.14 0.92 -49.79
N LYS A 201 -29.35 0.98 -49.21
CA LYS A 201 -30.59 1.29 -49.96
C LYS A 201 -30.56 2.71 -50.55
N ALA A 202 -30.09 3.70 -49.81
CA ALA A 202 -29.97 5.08 -50.28
C ALA A 202 -28.94 5.20 -51.40
N ALA A 203 -27.81 4.51 -51.29
CA ALA A 203 -26.79 4.44 -52.32
C ALA A 203 -27.32 3.77 -53.60
N GLN A 204 -28.07 2.66 -53.48
CA GLN A 204 -28.75 2.04 -54.63
C GLN A 204 -29.79 2.97 -55.28
N ALA A 205 -30.57 3.70 -54.47
CA ALA A 205 -31.53 4.69 -54.97
C ALA A 205 -30.84 5.89 -55.65
N LEU A 206 -29.65 6.29 -55.19
CA LEU A 206 -28.84 7.33 -55.83
C LEU A 206 -28.22 6.83 -57.14
N ALA A 207 -27.70 5.60 -57.15
CA ALA A 207 -27.12 4.97 -58.34
C ALA A 207 -28.15 4.85 -59.47
N THR A 208 -29.35 4.34 -59.17
CA THR A 208 -30.46 4.25 -60.16
C THR A 208 -30.92 5.63 -60.67
N LYS A 209 -30.87 6.68 -59.85
CA LYS A 209 -31.13 8.07 -60.31
C LYS A 209 -30.01 8.60 -61.20
N GLN A 210 -28.75 8.25 -60.93
CA GLN A 210 -27.60 8.67 -61.73
C GLN A 210 -27.52 7.93 -63.07
N GLU A 211 -27.96 6.68 -63.16
CA GLU A 211 -28.02 5.91 -64.42
C GLU A 211 -28.88 6.56 -65.50
N GLY A 212 -29.95 7.28 -65.12
CA GLY A 212 -30.83 8.01 -66.03
C GLY A 212 -30.48 9.48 -66.27
N ALA A 213 -29.48 10.03 -65.58
CA ALA A 213 -29.10 11.44 -65.71
C ALA A 213 -28.15 11.63 -66.91
N ARG A 214 -28.50 12.57 -67.79
CA ARG A 214 -27.61 13.01 -68.89
C ARG A 214 -26.66 14.07 -68.37
N ASP A 215 -25.39 13.98 -68.74
CA ASP A 215 -24.39 14.99 -68.39
C ASP A 215 -24.57 16.28 -69.22
N GLU A 216 -23.75 17.29 -68.94
CA GLU A 216 -23.74 18.58 -69.66
C GLU A 216 -23.50 18.44 -71.18
N HIS A 217 -23.01 17.28 -71.63
CA HIS A 217 -22.74 16.97 -73.03
C HIS A 217 -23.79 16.03 -73.65
N GLY A 218 -24.85 15.70 -72.92
CA GLY A 218 -25.99 14.90 -73.37
C GLY A 218 -25.77 13.39 -73.36
N TRP A 219 -24.72 12.89 -72.72
CA TRP A 219 -24.37 11.46 -72.62
C TRP A 219 -24.90 10.85 -71.33
N THR A 220 -25.43 9.62 -71.42
CA THR A 220 -25.78 8.81 -70.24
C THR A 220 -24.63 7.90 -69.83
N GLN A 221 -24.62 7.46 -68.57
CA GLN A 221 -23.59 6.55 -68.06
C GLN A 221 -23.55 5.21 -68.83
N VAL A 222 -24.71 4.73 -69.28
CA VAL A 222 -24.84 3.52 -70.11
C VAL A 222 -24.23 3.73 -71.49
N GLU A 223 -24.48 4.87 -72.14
CA GLU A 223 -23.86 5.24 -73.43
C GLU A 223 -22.34 5.37 -73.32
N TYR A 224 -21.83 5.89 -72.19
CA TYR A 224 -20.39 5.93 -71.91
C TYR A 224 -19.75 4.54 -71.76
N GLN A 225 -20.45 3.61 -71.13
CA GLN A 225 -19.98 2.22 -71.00
C GLN A 225 -20.02 1.51 -72.36
N ALA A 226 -21.10 1.65 -73.12
CA ALA A 226 -21.21 1.14 -74.48
C ALA A 226 -20.12 1.70 -75.40
N LEU A 227 -19.79 3.00 -75.30
CA LEU A 227 -18.69 3.60 -76.05
C LEU A 227 -17.33 2.99 -75.68
N LYS A 228 -17.07 2.74 -74.39
CA LYS A 228 -15.82 2.12 -73.94
C LYS A 228 -15.70 0.66 -74.39
N GLU A 229 -16.81 -0.08 -74.36
CA GLU A 229 -16.86 -1.47 -74.83
C GLU A 229 -16.67 -1.55 -76.34
N ALA A 230 -17.38 -0.71 -77.11
CA ALA A 230 -17.24 -0.62 -78.56
C ALA A 230 -15.82 -0.22 -78.98
N VAL A 231 -15.17 0.71 -78.28
CA VAL A 231 -13.76 1.08 -78.56
C VAL A 231 -12.79 -0.06 -78.24
N ARG A 232 -13.08 -0.90 -77.23
CA ARG A 232 -12.29 -2.11 -76.94
C ARG A 232 -12.50 -3.19 -78.00
N GLN A 233 -13.71 -3.33 -78.50
CA GLN A 233 -14.07 -4.29 -79.54
C GLN A 233 -13.48 -3.91 -80.91
N TYR A 234 -13.36 -2.60 -81.20
CA TYR A 234 -12.73 -2.07 -82.42
C TYR A 234 -11.45 -1.27 -82.13
N PRO A 235 -10.32 -1.96 -81.90
CA PRO A 235 -9.02 -1.32 -81.72
C PRO A 235 -8.55 -0.61 -83.00
N GLU A 236 -7.52 0.23 -82.89
CA GLU A 236 -7.04 1.04 -84.02
C GLU A 236 -6.56 0.21 -85.22
N SER A 237 -6.15 -1.03 -84.96
CA SER A 237 -5.71 -2.00 -85.97
C SER A 237 -6.85 -2.67 -86.74
N TRP A 238 -8.11 -2.48 -86.35
CA TRP A 238 -9.26 -3.18 -86.92
C TRP A 238 -9.59 -2.76 -88.36
N SER A 239 -9.37 -1.49 -88.72
CA SER A 239 -9.55 -1.01 -90.09
C SER A 239 -8.50 0.03 -90.45
N HIS A 240 -8.01 -0.02 -91.68
CA HIS A 240 -7.12 1.01 -92.24
C HIS A 240 -7.81 2.38 -92.39
N SER A 241 -9.15 2.42 -92.37
CA SER A 241 -9.92 3.66 -92.44
C SER A 241 -10.43 4.08 -91.06
N ARG A 242 -9.86 5.15 -90.51
CA ARG A 242 -10.29 5.77 -89.25
C ARG A 242 -11.79 6.10 -89.25
N LYS A 243 -12.34 6.51 -90.38
CA LYS A 243 -13.76 6.86 -90.53
C LYS A 243 -14.64 5.61 -90.37
N GLN A 244 -14.29 4.50 -91.01
CA GLN A 244 -15.04 3.24 -90.91
C GLN A 244 -15.05 2.67 -89.49
N ARG A 245 -13.93 2.81 -88.76
CA ARG A 245 -13.85 2.41 -87.35
C ARG A 245 -14.86 3.17 -86.48
N TRP A 246 -14.90 4.50 -86.58
CA TRP A 246 -15.81 5.31 -85.78
C TRP A 246 -17.28 5.20 -86.20
N ASP A 247 -17.56 4.91 -87.47
CA ASP A 247 -18.92 4.61 -87.95
C ASP A 247 -19.45 3.30 -87.33
N MET A 248 -18.61 2.28 -87.19
CA MET A 248 -18.98 1.03 -86.50
C MET A 248 -19.18 1.22 -84.99
N ILE A 249 -18.27 1.95 -84.34
CA ILE A 249 -18.40 2.29 -82.91
C ILE A 249 -19.70 3.08 -82.66
N ALA A 250 -20.04 4.03 -83.55
CA ALA A 250 -21.29 4.78 -83.46
C ALA A 250 -22.53 3.90 -83.65
N SER A 251 -22.46 2.87 -84.51
CA SER A 251 -23.57 1.94 -84.71
C SER A 251 -23.89 1.09 -83.47
N GLU A 252 -22.87 0.77 -82.65
CA GLU A 252 -23.06 0.03 -81.39
C GLU A 252 -23.54 0.91 -80.23
N VAL A 253 -23.14 2.19 -80.21
CA VAL A 253 -23.62 3.19 -79.23
C VAL A 253 -25.03 3.68 -79.57
N GLY A 254 -25.41 3.65 -80.85
CA GLY A 254 -26.77 3.85 -81.37
C GLY A 254 -27.29 5.30 -81.39
N HIS A 255 -27.03 6.08 -80.33
CA HIS A 255 -27.68 7.40 -80.13
C HIS A 255 -26.81 8.61 -80.54
N HIS A 256 -25.57 8.38 -80.96
CA HIS A 256 -24.57 9.43 -81.28
C HIS A 256 -23.84 9.13 -82.59
N ASN A 257 -23.49 10.18 -83.34
CA ASN A 257 -22.77 10.05 -84.61
C ASN A 257 -21.26 9.78 -84.38
N ALA A 258 -20.56 9.22 -85.37
CA ALA A 258 -19.13 8.91 -85.32
C ALA A 258 -18.24 10.04 -84.76
N ARG A 259 -18.50 11.29 -85.19
CA ARG A 259 -17.76 12.48 -84.71
C ARG A 259 -18.03 12.80 -83.24
N ALA A 260 -19.24 12.55 -82.76
CA ALA A 260 -19.60 12.75 -81.36
C ALA A 260 -18.94 11.69 -80.47
N CYS A 261 -18.91 10.43 -80.91
CA CYS A 261 -18.19 9.33 -80.25
C CYS A 261 -16.68 9.59 -80.17
N GLU A 262 -16.07 10.05 -81.26
CA GLU A 262 -14.64 10.39 -81.32
C GLU A 262 -14.28 11.55 -80.38
N ALA A 263 -15.08 12.63 -80.40
CA ALA A 263 -14.88 13.77 -79.51
C ALA A 263 -15.10 13.39 -78.03
N CYS A 264 -16.06 12.51 -77.76
CA CYS A 264 -16.35 12.00 -76.42
C CYS A 264 -15.19 11.16 -75.89
N PHE A 265 -14.69 10.22 -76.69
CA PHE A 265 -13.54 9.40 -76.33
C PHE A 265 -12.29 10.23 -76.06
N GLY A 266 -12.01 11.24 -76.90
CA GLY A 266 -10.89 12.17 -76.68
C GLY A 266 -11.01 12.96 -75.37
N ARG A 267 -12.22 13.39 -74.98
CA ARG A 267 -12.46 14.01 -73.66
C ARG A 267 -12.21 13.04 -72.51
N LEU A 268 -12.63 11.78 -72.65
CA LEU A 268 -12.40 10.75 -71.63
C LEU A 268 -10.92 10.41 -71.46
N GLU A 269 -10.17 10.33 -72.55
CA GLU A 269 -8.72 10.12 -72.52
C GLU A 269 -7.99 11.31 -71.91
N ALA A 270 -8.34 12.53 -72.30
CA ALA A 270 -7.79 13.75 -71.70
C ALA A 270 -8.07 13.81 -70.18
N ARG A 271 -9.29 13.45 -69.75
CA ARG A 271 -9.65 13.37 -68.34
C ARG A 271 -8.92 12.23 -67.61
N ARG A 272 -8.65 11.11 -68.28
CA ARG A 272 -7.87 9.98 -67.73
C ARG A 272 -6.42 10.38 -67.51
N LEU A 273 -5.81 11.10 -68.45
CA LEU A 273 -4.44 11.60 -68.34
C LEU A 273 -4.33 12.65 -67.24
N ALA A 274 -5.23 13.63 -67.19
CA ALA A 274 -5.29 14.62 -66.09
C ALA A 274 -5.59 13.96 -64.72
N GLY A 275 -6.43 12.92 -64.71
CA GLY A 275 -6.73 12.13 -63.51
C GLY A 275 -5.53 11.32 -63.01
N ALA A 276 -4.72 10.74 -63.90
CA ALA A 276 -3.49 10.03 -63.56
C ALA A 276 -2.42 10.98 -62.99
N GLU A 277 -2.31 12.20 -63.51
CA GLU A 277 -1.45 13.25 -62.95
C GLU A 277 -1.92 13.69 -61.55
N SER A 278 -3.24 13.75 -61.31
CA SER A 278 -3.79 14.07 -59.98
C SER A 278 -3.68 12.93 -58.96
N LYS A 279 -3.74 11.65 -59.39
CA LYS A 279 -3.54 10.48 -58.52
C LYS A 279 -2.08 10.26 -58.15
N GLY A 280 -1.15 10.59 -59.04
CA GLY A 280 0.29 10.68 -58.71
C GLY A 280 0.62 11.70 -57.61
N CYS A 281 -0.32 12.58 -57.25
CA CYS A 281 -0.21 13.53 -56.13
C CYS A 281 -1.15 13.19 -54.95
N LYS A 282 -2.01 12.16 -55.05
CA LYS A 282 -2.98 11.76 -54.01
C LYS A 282 -2.77 10.35 -53.44
N ASP A 283 -1.93 9.52 -54.05
CA ASP A 283 -1.64 8.15 -53.57
C ASP A 283 -0.71 8.08 -52.32
N VAL A 284 -0.59 9.16 -51.55
CA VAL A 284 0.00 9.16 -50.19
C VAL A 284 -1.02 9.58 -49.12
N LYS A 285 -2.27 9.94 -49.47
CA LYS A 285 -3.24 10.47 -48.48
C LYS A 285 -4.63 9.85 -48.43
N ASP A 286 -5.01 8.94 -49.32
CA ASP A 286 -6.36 8.30 -49.29
C ASP A 286 -6.33 6.74 -49.25
N SER A 287 -5.22 6.13 -48.84
CA SER A 287 -5.11 4.65 -48.69
C SER A 287 -5.33 4.13 -47.25
N ALA A 288 -5.70 4.99 -46.30
CA ALA A 288 -5.96 4.59 -44.91
C ALA A 288 -7.45 4.41 -44.56
N ALA A 289 -8.35 4.34 -45.54
CA ALA A 289 -9.78 4.18 -45.28
C ALA A 289 -10.50 3.36 -46.37
N LYS A 290 -10.09 2.11 -46.55
CA LYS A 290 -10.94 0.99 -47.01
C LYS A 290 -10.13 -0.29 -47.07
N GLY A 291 -10.16 -1.04 -45.98
CA GLY A 291 -9.62 -2.38 -45.92
C GLY A 291 -10.06 -3.01 -44.61
N LEU A 292 -11.28 -3.56 -44.59
CA LEU A 292 -11.76 -4.66 -43.75
C LEU A 292 -13.29 -4.72 -43.87
N ALA A 293 -13.76 -5.26 -44.98
CA ALA A 293 -15.09 -5.82 -45.10
C ALA A 293 -15.02 -6.94 -46.13
N ASP A 294 -14.99 -8.17 -45.61
CA ASP A 294 -15.23 -9.48 -46.24
C ASP A 294 -14.08 -10.44 -45.92
N ASP A 295 -14.30 -11.25 -44.87
CA ASP A 295 -14.00 -12.70 -44.82
C ASP A 295 -14.02 -13.27 -43.38
N LEU A 296 -15.15 -13.09 -42.68
CA LEU A 296 -15.47 -13.88 -41.49
C LEU A 296 -16.93 -14.37 -41.55
N ASP A 297 -17.20 -15.24 -42.51
CA ASP A 297 -18.37 -16.12 -42.51
C ASP A 297 -17.90 -17.57 -42.37
N TRP A 298 -17.67 -18.02 -41.13
CA TRP A 298 -17.85 -19.43 -40.77
C TRP A 298 -17.78 -19.65 -39.25
N LEU A 299 -18.92 -19.58 -38.56
CA LEU A 299 -19.15 -20.38 -37.36
C LEU A 299 -20.66 -20.44 -37.02
N GLU A 300 -21.40 -21.31 -37.71
CA GLU A 300 -22.61 -21.93 -37.15
C GLU A 300 -22.49 -23.47 -37.21
N ASP A 301 -22.28 -24.02 -36.02
CA ASP A 301 -22.73 -25.28 -35.43
C ASP A 301 -23.16 -26.47 -36.33
N SER A 302 -22.52 -27.64 -36.13
CA SER A 302 -23.17 -28.91 -35.71
C SER A 302 -22.45 -30.18 -36.19
N GLY A 303 -21.96 -30.98 -35.23
CA GLY A 303 -22.27 -32.41 -35.13
C GLY A 303 -21.84 -33.44 -36.21
N ALA A 304 -20.93 -34.32 -35.77
CA ALA A 304 -20.89 -35.78 -35.99
C ALA A 304 -20.00 -36.41 -37.09
N ALA A 305 -19.04 -37.20 -36.57
CA ALA A 305 -18.56 -38.52 -37.00
C ALA A 305 -17.43 -38.67 -38.06
N ALA A 306 -16.40 -39.40 -37.58
CA ALA A 306 -15.52 -40.37 -38.25
C ALA A 306 -14.19 -39.90 -38.92
N GLY A 307 -13.08 -40.25 -38.26
CA GLY A 307 -12.02 -41.08 -38.88
C GLY A 307 -10.75 -40.42 -39.44
N ALA A 308 -9.61 -40.90 -38.90
CA ALA A 308 -8.28 -41.03 -39.52
C ALA A 308 -7.25 -39.86 -39.44
N ASP A 309 -6.38 -39.97 -38.41
CA ASP A 309 -4.91 -40.09 -38.46
C ASP A 309 -4.11 -39.47 -39.63
N TRP A 310 -3.29 -38.43 -39.34
CA TRP A 310 -1.90 -38.25 -39.83
C TRP A 310 -1.22 -36.98 -39.22
N PHE A 311 -0.07 -37.16 -38.54
CA PHE A 311 0.95 -36.14 -38.16
C PHE A 311 2.02 -36.03 -39.29
N PRO A 312 3.05 -35.13 -39.31
CA PRO A 312 3.50 -34.02 -38.44
C PRO A 312 3.73 -32.70 -39.27
N THR A 313 4.22 -31.53 -38.83
CA THR A 313 5.48 -31.16 -38.12
C THR A 313 5.47 -29.65 -37.86
N GLU A 314 6.21 -29.22 -36.83
CA GLU A 314 6.38 -27.87 -36.28
C GLU A 314 7.19 -26.92 -37.19
N GLU A 315 6.80 -25.64 -37.21
CA GLU A 315 7.67 -24.45 -37.22
C GLU A 315 6.82 -23.30 -36.62
N ASP A 316 7.11 -22.97 -35.35
CA ASP A 316 6.57 -21.82 -34.62
C ASP A 316 7.46 -20.61 -34.96
N ASP A 317 6.89 -19.55 -35.54
CA ASP A 317 7.47 -18.19 -35.56
C ASP A 317 6.64 -17.30 -34.63
N ASP A 318 7.33 -16.61 -33.73
CA ASP A 318 6.82 -15.68 -32.73
C ASP A 318 6.36 -14.36 -33.39
N GLU A 319 5.12 -13.91 -33.15
CA GLU A 319 4.70 -12.53 -33.45
C GLU A 319 4.16 -11.84 -32.19
N GLU A 320 4.81 -10.73 -31.85
CA GLU A 320 4.49 -9.79 -30.78
C GLU A 320 3.28 -8.95 -31.21
N ASP A 321 2.16 -9.02 -30.48
CA ASP A 321 1.01 -8.14 -30.68
C ASP A 321 1.36 -6.71 -30.24
N GLU A 322 1.69 -5.83 -31.20
CA GLU A 322 1.71 -4.37 -31.02
C GLU A 322 0.27 -3.84 -31.13
N ASP A 323 -0.34 -3.49 -30.00
CA ASP A 323 -1.64 -2.82 -29.95
C ASP A 323 -1.54 -1.41 -30.58
N GLU A 324 -2.06 -1.22 -31.80
CA GLU A 324 -2.27 0.09 -32.41
C GLU A 324 -3.50 0.78 -31.77
N GLU A 325 -3.26 1.65 -30.78
CA GLU A 325 -4.27 2.54 -30.22
C GLU A 325 -4.68 3.60 -31.28
N GLU A 326 -5.89 3.49 -31.84
CA GLU A 326 -6.48 4.54 -32.69
C GLU A 326 -6.58 5.88 -31.92
N GLU A 327 -5.83 6.90 -32.37
CA GLU A 327 -5.89 8.27 -31.84
C GLU A 327 -7.26 8.91 -32.12
N VAL A 328 -8.18 8.76 -31.17
CA VAL A 328 -9.42 9.55 -31.10
C VAL A 328 -9.01 11.02 -30.94
N HIS A 329 -9.35 11.88 -31.92
CA HIS A 329 -9.19 13.32 -31.82
C HIS A 329 -10.16 13.86 -30.76
N ARG A 330 -9.71 13.91 -29.50
CA ARG A 330 -10.48 14.36 -28.33
C ARG A 330 -10.52 15.90 -28.29
N GLU A 331 -11.71 16.49 -28.19
CA GLU A 331 -11.84 17.92 -27.89
C GLU A 331 -11.37 18.17 -26.46
N ARG A 332 -10.25 18.89 -26.31
CA ARG A 332 -9.67 19.19 -24.99
C ARG A 332 -10.51 20.20 -24.23
N MET A 333 -10.60 20.02 -22.92
CA MET A 333 -11.18 20.99 -22.01
C MET A 333 -10.49 22.38 -22.14
N PRO A 334 -11.27 23.48 -22.16
CA PRO A 334 -10.72 24.83 -22.14
C PRO A 334 -9.99 25.10 -20.81
N ILE A 335 -8.75 25.57 -20.89
CA ILE A 335 -7.97 25.94 -19.70
C ILE A 335 -8.38 27.35 -19.26
N GLU A 336 -8.87 27.47 -18.03
CA GLU A 336 -9.08 28.76 -17.39
C GLU A 336 -7.73 29.47 -17.19
N LEU A 337 -7.59 30.67 -17.77
CA LEU A 337 -6.36 31.48 -17.67
C LEU A 337 -6.18 32.08 -16.26
N GLU A 338 -7.29 32.34 -15.56
CA GLU A 338 -7.33 32.86 -14.19
C GLU A 338 -8.19 31.96 -13.29
N PRO A 339 -7.72 30.75 -12.98
CA PRO A 339 -8.48 29.82 -12.15
C PRO A 339 -8.59 30.33 -10.72
N ASP A 340 -9.76 30.13 -10.10
CA ASP A 340 -9.97 30.45 -8.69
C ASP A 340 -8.91 29.77 -7.79
N HIS A 341 -8.28 30.53 -6.90
CA HIS A 341 -7.30 30.02 -5.93
C HIS A 341 -7.97 29.24 -4.79
N LYS A 342 -8.58 28.09 -5.11
CA LYS A 342 -9.32 27.20 -4.19
C LYS A 342 -8.72 25.79 -4.21
N GLY A 343 -8.99 25.02 -3.14
CA GLY A 343 -8.58 23.62 -3.04
C GLY A 343 -7.11 23.41 -2.70
N THR A 344 -6.50 22.40 -3.34
CA THR A 344 -5.09 22.03 -3.19
C THR A 344 -4.32 22.46 -4.43
N GLU A 345 -3.25 23.22 -4.25
CA GLU A 345 -2.38 23.68 -5.33
C GLU A 345 -1.16 22.78 -5.50
N ILE A 346 -0.89 22.37 -6.73
CA ILE A 346 0.29 21.58 -7.08
C ILE A 346 1.25 22.48 -7.88
N ARG A 347 2.42 22.76 -7.28
CA ARG A 347 3.50 23.55 -7.89
C ARG A 347 4.74 22.71 -8.14
N LEU A 348 5.44 23.02 -9.21
CA LEU A 348 6.77 22.50 -9.49
C LEU A 348 7.81 23.49 -8.96
N GLU A 349 8.70 23.03 -8.09
CA GLU A 349 9.82 23.83 -7.58
C GLU A 349 11.12 23.40 -8.30
N GLY A 350 11.97 24.38 -8.63
CA GLY A 350 13.27 24.14 -9.23
C GLY A 350 13.20 23.63 -10.68
N ILE A 351 12.48 24.35 -11.55
CA ILE A 351 12.51 24.10 -12.99
C ILE A 351 13.89 24.50 -13.51
N LYS A 352 14.75 23.52 -13.79
CA LYS A 352 16.15 23.75 -14.21
C LYS A 352 16.29 23.87 -15.71
N THR A 353 15.39 23.25 -16.46
CA THR A 353 15.45 23.18 -17.91
C THR A 353 14.02 23.21 -18.44
N MET A 354 13.71 24.21 -19.26
CA MET A 354 12.49 24.31 -20.07
C MET A 354 12.93 24.90 -21.40
N GLN A 355 13.31 24.03 -22.33
CA GLN A 355 13.83 24.39 -23.66
C GLN A 355 12.98 23.71 -24.72
N GLY A 356 12.63 24.43 -25.80
CA GLY A 356 11.83 23.88 -26.90
C GLY A 356 10.34 23.69 -26.58
N CYS A 357 9.89 24.12 -25.40
CA CYS A 357 8.49 24.12 -24.97
C CYS A 357 8.08 25.54 -24.56
N ALA A 358 7.02 26.09 -25.16
CA ALA A 358 6.46 27.38 -24.78
C ALA A 358 5.66 27.29 -23.47
N THR A 359 4.75 26.31 -23.40
CA THR A 359 3.93 26.01 -22.21
C THR A 359 3.87 24.50 -22.00
N VAL A 360 3.64 24.09 -20.76
CA VAL A 360 3.42 22.69 -20.36
C VAL A 360 2.08 22.61 -19.64
N GLN A 361 1.28 21.62 -19.98
CA GLN A 361 0.00 21.33 -19.34
C GLN A 361 -0.06 19.86 -18.91
N LEU A 362 -1.08 19.54 -18.13
CA LEU A 362 -1.29 18.23 -17.55
C LEU A 362 -2.22 17.42 -18.45
N GLU A 363 -1.79 16.24 -18.88
CA GLU A 363 -2.60 15.32 -19.68
C GLU A 363 -3.34 14.34 -18.77
N LEU A 364 -2.59 13.67 -17.89
CA LEU A 364 -3.12 12.69 -16.95
C LEU A 364 -2.43 12.87 -15.61
N LEU A 365 -3.21 13.20 -14.58
CA LEU A 365 -2.74 13.34 -13.21
C LEU A 365 -2.99 12.06 -12.42
N HIS A 366 -1.92 11.40 -11.99
CA HIS A 366 -2.02 10.30 -11.04
C HIS A 366 -1.74 10.82 -9.63
N VAL A 367 -2.72 10.76 -8.74
CA VAL A 367 -2.61 11.27 -7.36
C VAL A 367 -3.00 10.25 -6.32
N GLN A 368 -2.32 10.33 -5.18
CA GLN A 368 -2.67 9.60 -3.97
C GLN A 368 -3.46 10.52 -3.03
N LEU A 369 -4.71 10.17 -2.78
CA LEU A 369 -5.60 10.87 -1.85
C LEU A 369 -5.57 10.18 -0.48
N ALA A 370 -5.79 10.95 0.59
CA ALA A 370 -6.13 10.39 1.90
C ALA A 370 -7.46 10.96 2.37
N CYS A 371 -8.36 10.11 2.84
CA CYS A 371 -9.64 10.57 3.38
C CYS A 371 -9.42 11.38 4.67
N ALA A 372 -10.22 12.43 4.86
CA ALA A 372 -10.15 13.28 6.06
C ALA A 372 -10.54 12.52 7.35
N ASP A 373 -11.50 11.58 7.26
CA ASP A 373 -12.08 10.87 8.41
C ASP A 373 -11.30 9.62 8.81
N CYS A 374 -11.10 8.71 7.85
CA CYS A 374 -10.45 7.40 8.03
C CYS A 374 -8.92 7.48 7.84
N ARG A 375 -8.41 8.49 7.12
CA ARG A 375 -7.01 8.60 6.64
C ARG A 375 -6.54 7.46 5.73
N THR A 376 -7.44 6.56 5.36
CA THR A 376 -7.20 5.54 4.34
C THR A 376 -6.79 6.23 3.04
N ALA A 377 -5.72 5.71 2.44
CA ALA A 377 -5.21 6.21 1.18
C ALA A 377 -5.96 5.57 0.00
N ALA A 378 -6.31 6.37 -1.00
CA ALA A 378 -6.90 5.95 -2.26
C ALA A 378 -6.07 6.50 -3.42
N GLN A 379 -6.06 5.80 -4.56
CA GLN A 379 -5.33 6.21 -5.76
C GLN A 379 -6.32 6.54 -6.86
N VAL A 380 -6.04 7.60 -7.61
CA VAL A 380 -6.98 8.17 -8.58
C VAL A 380 -6.22 8.73 -9.77
N TYR A 381 -6.77 8.53 -10.96
CA TYR A 381 -6.36 9.19 -12.19
C TYR A 381 -7.38 10.28 -12.53
N LEU A 382 -6.91 11.48 -12.83
CA LEU A 382 -7.72 12.61 -13.28
C LEU A 382 -7.18 13.06 -14.64
N SER A 383 -8.03 13.10 -15.67
CA SER A 383 -7.66 13.58 -17.00
C SER A 383 -7.64 15.10 -17.01
N GLY A 384 -6.64 15.71 -17.64
CA GLY A 384 -6.62 17.14 -17.96
C GLY A 384 -7.10 17.43 -19.38
N ALA A 385 -7.34 16.39 -20.20
CA ALA A 385 -7.85 16.50 -21.56
C ALA A 385 -9.37 16.29 -21.65
N ASP A 386 -9.90 15.31 -20.89
CA ASP A 386 -11.30 14.85 -21.01
C ASP A 386 -12.19 15.41 -19.90
N GLU A 387 -13.29 16.09 -20.24
CA GLU A 387 -14.24 16.65 -19.25
C GLU A 387 -14.83 15.58 -18.31
N ASP A 388 -15.15 14.40 -18.85
CA ASP A 388 -15.78 13.31 -18.11
C ASP A 388 -14.87 12.67 -17.04
N ALA A 389 -13.56 12.75 -17.23
CA ALA A 389 -12.55 12.12 -16.35
C ALA A 389 -11.79 13.12 -15.47
N VAL A 390 -12.28 14.36 -15.37
CA VAL A 390 -11.75 15.42 -14.50
C VAL A 390 -12.20 15.25 -13.05
N ASP A 391 -13.35 14.59 -12.87
CA ASP A 391 -13.96 14.29 -11.59
C ASP A 391 -13.72 12.83 -11.22
N ALA A 392 -13.26 12.58 -10.00
CA ALA A 392 -13.27 11.25 -9.43
C ALA A 392 -14.08 11.21 -8.14
N LYS A 393 -15.01 10.25 -8.06
CA LYS A 393 -15.84 9.98 -6.87
C LYS A 393 -15.59 8.56 -6.42
N LEU A 394 -15.18 8.38 -5.16
CA LEU A 394 -14.75 7.08 -4.64
C LEU A 394 -15.29 6.86 -3.23
N TRP A 395 -15.55 5.61 -2.88
CA TRP A 395 -15.94 5.25 -1.51
C TRP A 395 -14.69 4.89 -0.69
N CYS A 396 -14.45 5.54 0.47
CA CYS A 396 -13.33 5.17 1.36
C CYS A 396 -13.52 3.74 1.86
N GLU A 397 -12.55 2.86 1.65
CA GLU A 397 -12.56 1.48 2.19
C GLU A 397 -12.60 1.43 3.73
N GLY A 398 -12.06 2.46 4.40
CA GLY A 398 -11.99 2.54 5.85
C GLY A 398 -13.25 3.01 6.56
N CYS A 399 -13.95 4.02 6.05
CA CYS A 399 -15.16 4.56 6.68
C CYS A 399 -16.39 4.59 5.78
N SER A 400 -16.31 3.99 4.58
CA SER A 400 -17.37 4.01 3.55
C SER A 400 -17.91 5.42 3.28
N GLY A 401 -17.08 6.45 3.45
CA GLY A 401 -17.43 7.82 3.14
C GLY A 401 -17.16 8.10 1.67
N LEU A 402 -18.09 8.77 0.99
CA LEU A 402 -17.86 9.26 -0.36
C LEU A 402 -16.82 10.38 -0.31
N ILE A 403 -15.69 10.17 -0.99
CA ILE A 403 -14.64 11.15 -1.23
C ILE A 403 -14.67 11.55 -2.70
N ALA A 404 -14.38 12.81 -2.99
CA ALA A 404 -14.32 13.29 -4.37
C ALA A 404 -13.13 14.23 -4.60
N ALA A 405 -12.55 14.17 -5.79
CA ALA A 405 -11.51 15.08 -6.24
C ALA A 405 -11.85 15.56 -7.66
N ARG A 406 -11.71 16.86 -7.90
CA ARG A 406 -11.86 17.48 -9.21
C ARG A 406 -10.56 18.18 -9.60
N LEU A 407 -10.09 17.93 -10.82
CA LEU A 407 -8.91 18.59 -11.37
C LEU A 407 -9.29 19.92 -12.03
N ARG A 408 -8.47 20.95 -11.85
CA ARG A 408 -8.49 22.18 -12.63
C ARG A 408 -7.08 22.43 -13.17
N PRO A 409 -6.78 22.07 -14.43
CA PRO A 409 -5.45 22.21 -15.00
C PRO A 409 -5.07 23.69 -15.15
N THR A 410 -3.78 23.99 -15.18
CA THR A 410 -3.27 25.35 -15.43
C THR A 410 -2.06 25.26 -16.38
N LEU A 411 -1.81 26.31 -17.15
CA LEU A 411 -0.64 26.39 -18.00
C LEU A 411 0.62 26.70 -17.17
N LEU A 412 1.57 25.79 -17.23
CA LEU A 412 2.91 25.99 -16.68
C LEU A 412 3.80 26.66 -17.73
N HIS A 413 4.48 27.73 -17.33
CA HIS A 413 5.40 28.49 -18.18
C HIS A 413 6.52 29.09 -17.33
N ALA A 414 7.53 29.72 -17.95
CA ALA A 414 8.70 30.23 -17.23
C ALA A 414 8.39 31.18 -16.05
N ALA A 415 7.27 31.91 -16.11
CA ALA A 415 6.84 32.83 -15.06
C ALA A 415 5.81 32.23 -14.07
N SER A 416 5.21 31.07 -14.37
CA SER A 416 4.26 30.37 -13.49
C SER A 416 4.66 28.91 -13.34
N SER A 417 5.05 28.53 -12.12
CA SER A 417 5.45 27.16 -11.81
C SER A 417 4.30 26.28 -11.33
N ARG A 418 3.06 26.68 -11.61
CA ARG A 418 1.83 26.02 -11.16
C ARG A 418 1.36 25.03 -12.22
N LEU A 419 1.10 23.80 -11.81
CA LEU A 419 0.67 22.74 -12.72
C LEU A 419 -0.86 22.62 -12.74
N CYS A 420 -1.50 22.63 -11.56
CA CYS A 420 -2.95 22.53 -11.44
C CYS A 420 -3.45 22.86 -10.03
N TYR A 421 -4.77 22.97 -9.92
CA TYR A 421 -5.53 22.89 -8.68
C TYR A 421 -6.31 21.57 -8.60
N VAL A 422 -6.46 21.05 -7.40
CA VAL A 422 -7.29 19.88 -7.11
C VAL A 422 -8.27 20.26 -6.00
N ASP A 423 -9.55 20.32 -6.35
CA ASP A 423 -10.61 20.56 -5.38
C ASP A 423 -11.01 19.23 -4.76
N CYS A 424 -10.80 19.10 -3.44
CA CYS A 424 -11.05 17.87 -2.72
C CYS A 424 -12.24 18.01 -1.77
N VAL A 425 -13.10 16.98 -1.73
CA VAL A 425 -14.24 16.84 -0.82
C VAL A 425 -14.01 15.62 0.07
N ARG A 426 -13.95 15.83 1.39
CA ARG A 426 -13.67 14.78 2.40
C ARG A 426 -12.38 13.97 2.17
N CYS A 427 -11.48 14.47 1.33
CA CYS A 427 -10.15 13.91 1.12
C CYS A 427 -9.13 15.04 0.96
N ARG A 428 -7.85 14.69 0.99
CA ARG A 428 -6.72 15.60 0.74
C ARG A 428 -5.70 14.90 -0.15
N VAL A 429 -5.01 15.66 -1.00
CA VAL A 429 -3.90 15.12 -1.80
C VAL A 429 -2.71 14.86 -0.88
N THR A 430 -2.14 13.66 -0.93
CA THR A 430 -0.97 13.27 -0.12
C THR A 430 0.32 13.25 -0.91
N ASP A 431 0.27 12.79 -2.16
CA ASP A 431 1.41 12.69 -3.04
C ASP A 431 0.96 12.67 -4.51
N VAL A 432 1.83 13.15 -5.40
CA VAL A 432 1.67 13.06 -6.85
C VAL A 432 2.48 11.87 -7.36
N LEU A 433 1.86 10.97 -8.09
CA LEU A 433 2.49 9.78 -8.68
C LEU A 433 2.92 10.09 -10.12
N PRO A 434 3.65 9.20 -10.80
CA PRO A 434 4.04 9.42 -12.20
C PRO A 434 2.82 9.80 -13.05
N SER A 435 2.89 10.96 -13.69
CA SER A 435 1.76 11.63 -14.36
C SER A 435 2.18 12.00 -15.78
N VAL A 436 1.25 12.09 -16.73
CA VAL A 436 1.57 12.43 -18.12
C VAL A 436 1.39 13.92 -18.34
N LEU A 437 2.37 14.54 -18.97
CA LEU A 437 2.38 15.97 -19.31
C LEU A 437 2.32 16.13 -20.83
N MET A 438 1.80 17.27 -21.27
CA MET A 438 1.84 17.70 -22.66
C MET A 438 2.53 19.06 -22.75
N SER A 439 3.30 19.29 -23.80
CA SER A 439 3.94 20.58 -24.06
C SER A 439 3.58 21.14 -25.43
N ILE A 440 3.52 22.46 -25.52
CA ILE A 440 3.36 23.17 -26.80
C ILE A 440 4.76 23.51 -27.33
N CYS A 441 5.07 23.08 -28.55
CA CYS A 441 6.35 23.34 -29.18
C CYS A 441 6.53 24.84 -29.46
N GLU A 442 7.68 25.39 -29.10
CA GLU A 442 8.00 26.81 -29.34
C GLU A 442 8.13 27.15 -30.84
N SER A 443 8.59 26.21 -31.66
CA SER A 443 8.87 26.47 -33.09
C SER A 443 7.65 26.32 -33.99
N CYS A 444 6.81 25.31 -33.75
CA CYS A 444 5.69 24.96 -34.63
C CYS A 444 4.31 25.02 -33.94
N HIS A 445 4.26 25.34 -32.65
CA HIS A 445 3.03 25.42 -31.85
C HIS A 445 2.22 24.11 -31.81
N ALA A 446 2.77 22.99 -32.28
CA ALA A 446 2.16 21.68 -32.17
C ALA A 446 2.12 21.23 -30.70
N GLU A 447 1.03 20.55 -30.35
CA GLU A 447 0.85 19.88 -29.07
C GLU A 447 1.63 18.57 -29.07
N ASN A 448 2.42 18.32 -28.02
CA ASN A 448 3.22 17.11 -27.90
C ASN A 448 2.94 16.47 -26.54
N VAL A 449 2.19 15.36 -26.55
CA VAL A 449 2.02 14.51 -25.37
C VAL A 449 3.31 13.74 -25.13
N HIS A 450 3.87 13.83 -23.93
CA HIS A 450 5.13 13.16 -23.62
C HIS A 450 4.89 11.67 -23.38
N LYS A 451 5.56 10.81 -24.16
CA LYS A 451 5.55 9.35 -23.94
C LYS A 451 6.10 8.94 -22.57
N ASN A 452 7.07 9.70 -22.07
CA ASN A 452 7.67 9.46 -20.76
C ASN A 452 6.83 10.13 -19.66
N GLU A 453 6.40 9.33 -18.69
CA GLU A 453 5.74 9.85 -17.49
C GLU A 453 6.65 10.85 -16.75
N PHE A 454 6.04 11.94 -16.31
CA PHE A 454 6.66 12.92 -15.46
C PHE A 454 6.94 12.33 -14.08
N VAL A 455 8.23 12.28 -13.76
CA VAL A 455 8.74 11.91 -12.45
C VAL A 455 9.62 13.06 -11.94
N ARG A 456 9.39 13.48 -10.70
CA ARG A 456 10.23 14.45 -9.96
C ARG A 456 11.73 14.23 -10.25
N ASN A 457 12.52 15.29 -10.43
CA ASN A 457 13.98 15.24 -10.66
C ASN A 457 14.47 14.45 -11.91
N ARG A 458 13.58 13.85 -12.70
CA ARG A 458 13.88 13.27 -14.02
C ARG A 458 13.54 14.30 -15.08
N GLY A 459 14.41 14.45 -16.07
CA GLY A 459 14.09 15.24 -17.26
C GLY A 459 13.18 14.45 -18.18
N ILE A 460 12.23 15.13 -18.81
CA ILE A 460 11.54 14.67 -20.00
C ILE A 460 12.24 15.34 -21.18
N ASP A 461 12.91 14.54 -21.98
CA ASP A 461 13.57 14.95 -23.21
C ASP A 461 12.94 14.20 -24.39
N GLY A 462 12.81 14.90 -25.51
CA GLY A 462 12.20 14.34 -26.71
C GLY A 462 12.32 15.28 -27.90
N THR A 463 11.72 14.87 -29.00
CA THR A 463 11.59 15.68 -30.22
C THR A 463 10.12 15.90 -30.51
N CYS A 464 9.79 17.10 -30.99
CA CYS A 464 8.44 17.40 -31.46
C CYS A 464 8.04 16.43 -32.58
N PHE A 465 6.79 15.97 -32.59
CA PHE A 465 6.29 15.04 -33.62
C PHE A 465 6.18 15.68 -35.00
N GLU A 466 5.91 16.98 -35.07
CA GLU A 466 5.71 17.70 -36.34
C GLU A 466 7.02 18.30 -36.90
N CYS A 467 7.75 19.07 -36.09
CA CYS A 467 8.94 19.80 -36.57
C CYS A 467 10.27 19.17 -36.17
N HIS A 468 10.25 18.06 -35.41
CA HIS A 468 11.44 17.38 -34.87
C HIS A 468 12.38 18.27 -34.01
N ALA A 469 11.93 19.46 -33.60
CA ALA A 469 12.69 20.30 -32.67
C ALA A 469 12.84 19.58 -31.33
N LYS A 470 14.06 19.62 -30.78
CA LYS A 470 14.35 19.00 -29.48
C LYS A 470 13.73 19.84 -28.37
N TYR A 471 13.08 19.16 -27.43
CA TYR A 471 12.58 19.77 -26.22
C TYR A 471 13.12 19.06 -24.98
N ALA A 472 13.25 19.80 -23.89
CA ALA A 472 13.68 19.28 -22.60
C ALA A 472 12.99 20.02 -21.45
N PHE A 473 12.33 19.26 -20.58
CA PHE A 473 11.65 19.74 -19.39
C PHE A 473 12.16 19.02 -18.14
N ARG A 474 12.60 19.76 -17.11
CA ARG A 474 13.07 19.16 -15.85
C ARG A 474 12.69 20.01 -14.65
N ALA A 475 11.95 19.40 -13.72
CA ALA A 475 11.62 19.97 -12.42
C ALA A 475 12.24 19.16 -11.27
N GLU A 476 12.72 19.84 -10.23
CA GLU A 476 13.42 19.21 -9.11
C GLU A 476 12.47 18.56 -8.10
N SER A 477 11.45 19.31 -7.66
CA SER A 477 10.50 18.84 -6.66
C SER A 477 9.08 19.27 -6.98
N ILE A 478 8.11 18.52 -6.45
CA ILE A 478 6.70 18.88 -6.47
C ILE A 478 6.34 19.34 -5.06
N ARG A 479 5.67 20.50 -4.97
CA ARG A 479 5.11 21.05 -3.76
C ARG A 479 3.59 21.01 -3.82
N ILE A 480 3.00 20.55 -2.73
CA ILE A 480 1.55 20.42 -2.57
C ILE A 480 1.15 21.34 -1.43
N ASP A 481 0.43 22.41 -1.74
CA ASP A 481 -0.03 23.41 -0.79
C ASP A 481 -1.57 23.37 -0.68
N GLU A 482 -2.09 23.10 0.51
CA GLU A 482 -3.54 23.14 0.78
C GLU A 482 -3.95 24.61 1.00
N ILE A 483 -4.68 25.22 0.06
CA ILE A 483 -5.15 26.62 0.16
C ILE A 483 -6.44 26.69 0.95
N THR A 484 -7.44 25.89 0.55
CA THR A 484 -8.73 25.80 1.23
C THR A 484 -8.83 24.43 1.92
N PRO A 485 -9.00 24.38 3.25
CA PRO A 485 -9.30 23.13 3.93
C PRO A 485 -10.57 22.53 3.33
N CYS A 486 -10.58 21.21 3.15
CA CYS A 486 -11.66 20.47 2.48
C CYS A 486 -13.00 20.43 3.25
N ASP A 487 -13.24 21.36 4.17
CA ASP A 487 -14.43 21.47 5.03
C ASP A 487 -15.02 22.90 5.02
N PRO A 488 -15.99 23.22 4.14
CA PRO A 488 -16.83 24.41 4.29
C PRO A 488 -18.00 24.22 5.27
N GLY A 489 -18.29 23.01 5.74
CA GLY A 489 -19.46 22.75 6.59
C GLY A 489 -19.31 21.51 7.46
N GLY A 490 -19.32 21.70 8.78
CA GLY A 490 -19.35 20.57 9.71
C GLY A 490 -18.67 20.74 11.06
N LYS A 491 -18.49 21.96 11.58
CA LYS A 491 -18.34 22.10 13.04
C LYS A 491 -19.73 21.98 13.66
N SER A 492 -20.20 20.75 13.91
CA SER A 492 -21.31 20.58 14.83
C SER A 492 -20.82 21.00 16.22
N THR A 493 -21.30 22.16 16.62
CA THR A 493 -21.21 22.71 17.97
C THR A 493 -21.70 21.67 18.97
N GLY A 494 -20.93 21.51 20.05
CA GLY A 494 -21.12 20.46 21.03
C GLY A 494 -22.51 20.42 21.66
N THR A 495 -23.08 19.22 21.66
CA THR A 495 -24.15 18.86 22.58
C THR A 495 -23.53 18.09 23.76
N LYS A 496 -23.89 18.49 24.97
CA LYS A 496 -23.37 17.95 26.23
C LYS A 496 -23.71 16.46 26.37
N LYS A 497 -22.76 15.72 26.94
CA LYS A 497 -22.81 14.29 27.24
C LYS A 497 -23.91 13.95 28.26
N SER A 498 -24.81 13.05 27.91
CA SER A 498 -25.36 12.08 28.86
C SER A 498 -24.39 10.90 28.94
N ILE A 499 -24.06 10.51 30.16
CA ILE A 499 -23.29 9.31 30.49
C ILE A 499 -24.34 8.19 30.48
N ASP A 500 -24.04 7.06 29.82
CA ASP A 500 -24.83 5.80 29.75
C ASP A 500 -25.54 5.47 28.42
N ASP A 501 -24.87 5.65 27.27
CA ASP A 501 -25.30 5.05 26.00
C ASP A 501 -24.31 3.96 25.49
N PRO A 502 -24.75 2.75 25.12
CA PRO A 502 -23.89 1.66 24.61
C PRO A 502 -23.23 1.95 23.23
N MET A 503 -23.52 3.11 22.64
CA MET A 503 -22.87 3.62 21.42
C MET A 503 -21.51 4.28 21.69
N ASP A 504 -21.19 4.60 22.95
CA ASP A 504 -19.90 5.20 23.31
C ASP A 504 -18.74 4.21 23.20
N GLU A 505 -18.97 2.91 23.38
CA GLU A 505 -17.93 1.87 23.23
C GLU A 505 -17.50 1.72 21.76
N LEU A 506 -18.44 1.78 20.81
CA LEU A 506 -18.15 1.80 19.37
C LEU A 506 -17.48 3.12 18.96
N ALA A 507 -17.87 4.25 19.57
CA ALA A 507 -17.21 5.53 19.36
C ALA A 507 -15.78 5.55 19.92
N GLU A 508 -15.53 4.89 21.06
CA GLU A 508 -14.21 4.69 21.67
C GLU A 508 -13.32 3.79 20.78
N GLU A 509 -13.89 2.71 20.23
CA GLU A 509 -13.22 1.80 19.30
C GLU A 509 -12.87 2.50 17.97
N LEU A 510 -13.79 3.30 17.41
CA LEU A 510 -13.53 4.16 16.25
C LEU A 510 -12.50 5.25 16.56
N ARG A 511 -12.51 5.84 17.77
CA ARG A 511 -11.48 6.78 18.23
C ARG A 511 -10.12 6.09 18.35
N TYR A 512 -10.06 4.87 18.85
CA TYR A 512 -8.85 4.05 18.93
C TYR A 512 -8.30 3.70 17.53
N LEU A 513 -9.16 3.28 16.60
CA LEU A 513 -8.80 3.02 15.21
C LEU A 513 -8.31 4.29 14.50
N ARG A 514 -8.96 5.44 14.71
CA ARG A 514 -8.48 6.75 14.21
C ARG A 514 -7.12 7.14 14.80
N LYS A 515 -6.87 6.84 16.07
CA LYS A 515 -5.57 7.08 16.74
C LYS A 515 -4.48 6.17 16.17
N LYS A 516 -4.83 4.94 15.79
CA LYS A 516 -3.96 3.96 15.13
C LYS A 516 -3.71 4.28 13.64
N ALA A 517 -4.68 4.81 12.92
CA ALA A 517 -4.50 5.34 11.55
C ALA A 517 -3.65 6.63 11.56
N LYS A 518 -3.85 7.49 12.57
CA LYS A 518 -3.04 8.70 12.79
C LYS A 518 -1.57 8.40 13.11
N SER A 519 -1.26 7.21 13.65
CA SER A 519 0.10 6.75 13.92
C SER A 519 0.71 5.92 12.78
N ASP A 520 -0.02 5.62 11.70
CA ASP A 520 0.57 5.00 10.51
C ASP A 520 1.42 6.05 9.76
N PRO A 521 2.75 5.88 9.71
CA PRO A 521 3.62 6.81 9.00
C PRO A 521 3.25 6.92 7.51
N ARG A 522 2.62 5.91 6.91
CA ARG A 522 2.33 5.84 5.46
C ARG A 522 1.23 6.79 4.95
N GLN A 523 0.51 7.47 5.84
CA GLN A 523 -0.76 8.18 5.53
C GLN A 523 -0.69 9.70 5.72
N GLN A 524 0.51 10.26 5.86
CA GLN A 524 0.72 11.70 6.06
C GLN A 524 1.30 12.36 4.80
N LEU A 525 0.73 13.51 4.46
CA LEU A 525 1.17 14.40 3.39
C LEU A 525 2.66 14.76 3.60
N ILE A 526 3.50 14.45 2.62
CA ILE A 526 4.93 14.75 2.64
C ILE A 526 5.10 16.24 2.35
N LYS A 527 5.20 17.06 3.40
CA LYS A 527 5.43 18.51 3.27
C LYS A 527 6.93 18.80 3.24
N LEU A 528 7.41 19.42 2.15
CA LEU A 528 8.80 19.84 2.01
C LEU A 528 9.21 20.76 3.17
N GLY A 529 10.36 20.50 3.77
CA GLY A 529 10.90 21.24 4.92
C GLY A 529 10.44 20.74 6.29
N SER A 530 9.39 19.92 6.38
CA SER A 530 8.94 19.30 7.63
C SER A 530 9.60 17.93 7.85
N PRO A 531 9.82 17.48 9.10
CA PRO A 531 10.31 16.13 9.36
C PRO A 531 9.23 15.08 9.08
N LEU A 532 9.65 13.95 8.51
CA LEU A 532 8.80 12.79 8.32
C LEU A 532 8.42 12.17 9.68
N PRO A 533 7.32 11.41 9.75
CA PRO A 533 6.95 10.64 10.94
C PRO A 533 8.13 9.80 11.44
N GLN A 534 8.43 9.89 12.74
CA GLN A 534 9.60 9.23 13.35
C GLN A 534 10.93 9.51 12.63
N MET A 535 11.07 10.68 11.99
CA MET A 535 12.19 11.04 11.13
C MET A 535 12.47 10.02 10.02
N GLY A 536 11.44 9.33 9.53
CA GLY A 536 11.56 8.31 8.50
C GLY A 536 11.87 6.90 9.01
N ALA A 537 11.98 6.69 10.33
CA ALA A 537 12.18 5.37 10.90
C ALA A 537 10.91 4.52 10.85
N CYS A 538 11.10 3.20 10.83
CA CYS A 538 10.01 2.23 10.90
C CYS A 538 10.34 1.09 11.86
N ARG A 539 9.35 0.22 12.11
CA ARG A 539 9.52 -0.98 12.94
C ARG A 539 10.63 -1.91 12.43
N HIS A 540 10.82 -1.99 11.11
CA HIS A 540 11.82 -2.84 10.47
C HIS A 540 13.24 -2.25 10.59
N PHE A 541 13.37 -0.95 10.33
CA PHE A 541 14.63 -0.23 10.35
C PHE A 541 14.51 1.01 11.25
N LYS A 542 14.86 0.84 12.53
CA LYS A 542 14.81 1.90 13.53
C LYS A 542 15.92 2.95 13.36
N LYS A 543 16.99 2.60 12.64
CA LYS A 543 18.17 3.44 12.40
C LYS A 543 18.20 4.07 11.00
N SER A 544 17.20 3.79 10.16
CA SER A 544 17.05 4.46 8.87
C SER A 544 16.19 5.70 9.06
N TYR A 545 16.77 6.86 8.81
CA TYR A 545 16.05 8.14 8.86
C TYR A 545 15.74 8.62 7.44
N LYS A 546 15.21 7.69 6.63
CA LYS A 546 14.87 7.91 5.23
C LYS A 546 13.70 7.04 4.82
N TRP A 547 12.91 7.56 3.89
CA TRP A 547 12.01 6.73 3.10
C TRP A 547 12.60 6.48 1.72
N TYR A 548 12.04 5.51 1.02
CA TYR A 548 12.43 5.04 -0.29
C TYR A 548 11.25 5.24 -1.23
N ARG A 549 11.50 5.79 -2.41
CA ARG A 549 10.52 5.77 -3.51
C ARG A 549 10.90 4.64 -4.46
N PHE A 550 9.96 3.74 -4.69
CA PHE A 550 10.16 2.59 -5.56
C PHE A 550 9.70 2.91 -6.97
N ALA A 551 10.53 2.58 -7.97
CA ALA A 551 10.20 2.85 -9.37
C ALA A 551 8.95 2.09 -9.84
N CYS A 552 8.65 0.93 -9.26
CA CYS A 552 7.55 0.07 -9.70
C CYS A 552 6.15 0.62 -9.41
N CYS A 553 5.95 1.36 -8.31
CA CYS A 553 4.63 1.90 -7.95
C CYS A 553 4.66 3.41 -7.74
N GLY A 554 5.83 4.04 -7.88
CA GLY A 554 6.02 5.47 -7.62
C GLY A 554 5.82 5.89 -6.16
N ARG A 555 5.42 5.00 -5.24
CA ARG A 555 5.08 5.34 -3.84
C ARG A 555 6.30 5.40 -2.93
N ALA A 556 6.18 6.20 -1.86
CA ALA A 556 7.19 6.33 -0.83
C ALA A 556 6.91 5.42 0.38
N PHE A 557 7.90 4.62 0.78
CA PHE A 557 7.82 3.73 1.94
C PHE A 557 9.06 3.86 2.84
N PRO A 558 8.93 3.67 4.16
CA PRO A 558 10.08 3.74 5.07
C PRO A 558 11.20 2.73 4.78
N CYS A 559 10.86 1.56 4.21
CA CYS A 559 11.83 0.53 3.88
C CYS A 559 11.30 -0.47 2.84
N PRO A 560 12.17 -1.28 2.22
CA PRO A 560 11.75 -2.34 1.29
C PRO A 560 10.79 -3.37 1.89
N GLN A 561 10.92 -3.71 3.17
CA GLN A 561 9.96 -4.60 3.84
C GLN A 561 8.58 -3.94 4.00
N CYS A 562 8.55 -2.64 4.32
CA CYS A 562 7.29 -1.89 4.36
C CYS A 562 6.62 -1.79 2.99
N HIS A 563 7.40 -1.84 1.90
CA HIS A 563 6.90 -1.90 0.54
C HIS A 563 6.32 -3.28 0.21
N ALA A 564 7.01 -4.37 0.59
CA ALA A 564 6.46 -5.73 0.45
C ALA A 564 5.15 -5.92 1.22
N ASP A 565 5.06 -5.39 2.44
CA ASP A 565 3.84 -5.40 3.25
C ASP A 565 2.66 -4.65 2.61
N SER A 566 2.92 -3.77 1.63
CA SER A 566 1.88 -2.96 0.99
C SER A 566 1.11 -3.67 -0.12
N GLY A 567 1.44 -4.94 -0.40
CA GLY A 567 0.77 -5.74 -1.43
C GLY A 567 1.13 -5.36 -2.87
N CYS A 568 2.20 -4.59 -3.10
CA CYS A 568 2.65 -4.27 -4.46
C CYS A 568 3.19 -5.55 -5.15
N PRO A 569 2.70 -5.92 -6.35
CA PRO A 569 3.14 -7.14 -7.05
C PRO A 569 4.65 -7.15 -7.31
N ALA A 570 5.19 -6.01 -7.73
CA ALA A 570 6.61 -5.82 -8.01
C ALA A 570 7.50 -5.81 -6.74
N ALA A 571 6.92 -5.63 -5.55
CA ALA A 571 7.70 -5.73 -4.30
C ALA A 571 8.18 -7.15 -4.03
N GLY A 572 7.41 -8.16 -4.44
CA GLY A 572 7.79 -9.58 -4.31
C GLY A 572 8.93 -10.00 -5.22
N LEU A 573 9.15 -9.25 -6.31
CA LEU A 573 10.19 -9.50 -7.32
C LEU A 573 11.52 -8.79 -7.03
N GLY A 574 11.63 -8.09 -5.89
CA GLY A 574 12.86 -7.41 -5.49
C GLY A 574 13.06 -6.03 -6.12
N ALA A 575 11.98 -5.35 -6.51
CA ALA A 575 12.04 -3.99 -7.07
C ALA A 575 12.90 -3.06 -6.19
N GLN A 576 13.88 -2.40 -6.83
CA GLN A 576 14.79 -1.48 -6.17
C GLN A 576 14.19 -0.07 -6.05
N ALA A 577 14.63 0.63 -5.01
CA ALA A 577 14.29 2.03 -4.84
C ALA A 577 15.21 2.88 -5.73
N SER A 578 14.63 3.69 -6.61
CA SER A 578 15.37 4.65 -7.43
C SER A 578 15.76 5.89 -6.62
N ARG A 579 14.99 6.22 -5.56
CA ARG A 579 15.12 7.48 -4.82
C ARG A 579 14.92 7.32 -3.33
N MET A 580 15.40 8.31 -2.58
CA MET A 580 15.23 8.39 -1.13
C MET A 580 14.76 9.77 -0.68
N ILE A 581 13.93 9.78 0.36
CA ILE A 581 13.37 10.99 0.96
C ILE A 581 13.99 11.18 2.34
N CYS A 582 14.48 12.38 2.61
CA CYS A 582 15.10 12.72 3.88
C CYS A 582 14.12 12.76 5.03
N GLY A 583 14.42 12.02 6.10
CA GLY A 583 13.64 11.99 7.33
C GLY A 583 13.47 13.35 8.03
N LYS A 584 14.43 14.27 7.87
CA LYS A 584 14.45 15.55 8.61
C LYS A 584 13.75 16.70 7.88
N CYS A 585 13.92 16.78 6.56
CA CYS A 585 13.42 17.91 5.77
C CYS A 585 12.48 17.48 4.64
N SER A 586 12.14 16.19 4.57
CA SER A 586 11.28 15.60 3.52
C SER A 586 11.74 15.89 2.08
N MET A 587 13.00 16.29 1.88
CA MET A 587 13.58 16.51 0.55
C MET A 587 13.85 15.17 -0.13
N GLU A 588 13.43 15.06 -1.38
CA GLU A 588 13.62 13.85 -2.19
C GLU A 588 14.88 13.97 -3.07
N GLN A 589 15.75 12.96 -3.01
CA GLN A 589 17.01 12.90 -3.75
C GLN A 589 17.23 11.52 -4.37
N SER A 590 18.18 11.44 -5.30
CA SER A 590 18.59 10.16 -5.90
C SER A 590 19.05 9.17 -4.84
N TYR A 591 18.73 7.89 -5.03
CA TYR A 591 19.11 6.88 -4.05
C TYR A 591 20.64 6.76 -3.98
N SER A 592 21.18 7.03 -2.79
CA SER A 592 22.56 6.75 -2.47
C SER A 592 22.65 6.36 -0.99
N PRO A 593 23.15 5.15 -0.67
CA PRO A 593 23.08 4.63 0.70
C PRO A 593 23.88 5.47 1.71
N ALA A 594 24.97 6.11 1.27
CA ALA A 594 25.90 6.85 2.12
C ALA A 594 25.80 8.38 2.00
N ARG A 595 25.15 8.92 0.95
CA ARG A 595 25.10 10.36 0.73
C ARG A 595 24.16 11.04 1.75
N PRO A 596 24.60 12.13 2.43
CA PRO A 596 23.72 12.91 3.28
C PRO A 596 22.66 13.66 2.45
N CYS A 597 21.75 14.34 3.13
CA CYS A 597 20.75 15.15 2.45
C CYS A 597 21.39 16.34 1.72
N GLU A 598 21.08 16.53 0.43
CA GLU A 598 21.61 17.64 -0.37
C GLU A 598 21.17 19.01 0.18
N LYS A 599 19.94 19.12 0.70
CA LYS A 599 19.40 20.38 1.23
C LYS A 599 19.85 20.70 2.65
N CYS A 600 19.84 19.72 3.56
CA CYS A 600 20.06 19.96 4.99
C CYS A 600 21.31 19.30 5.59
N GLY A 601 22.11 18.58 4.78
CA GLY A 601 23.33 17.89 5.22
C GLY A 601 23.10 16.73 6.19
N PHE A 602 21.84 16.39 6.50
CA PHE A 602 21.51 15.37 7.49
C PHE A 602 21.91 13.96 7.02
N ALA A 603 22.62 13.22 7.87
CA ALA A 603 22.94 11.82 7.64
C ALA A 603 21.70 10.94 7.86
N MET A 604 21.17 10.41 6.76
CA MET A 604 19.92 9.62 6.72
C MET A 604 20.04 8.18 7.22
N VAL A 605 21.23 7.80 7.66
CA VAL A 605 21.50 6.55 8.35
C VAL A 605 22.20 6.94 9.64
N ALA A 606 21.79 6.34 10.76
CA ALA A 606 22.51 6.55 12.01
C ALA A 606 23.99 6.21 11.81
N LYS A 607 24.90 7.12 12.19
CA LYS A 607 26.33 6.80 12.23
C LYS A 607 26.51 5.65 13.23
N GLY A 608 27.06 4.53 12.76
CA GLY A 608 27.57 3.49 13.65
C GLY A 608 28.53 4.12 14.65
N SER A 609 28.51 3.67 15.91
CA SER A 609 29.56 4.04 16.85
C SER A 609 30.90 3.65 16.24
N ALA A 610 31.92 4.51 16.29
CA ALA A 610 33.20 4.39 15.58
C ALA A 610 34.01 3.09 15.79
N HIS A 611 33.50 2.13 16.56
CA HIS A 611 34.18 0.93 17.00
C HIS A 611 33.37 -0.36 16.76
N TRP A 612 32.09 -0.26 16.38
CA TRP A 612 31.19 -1.40 16.25
C TRP A 612 30.52 -1.39 14.89
N ASP A 613 30.61 -2.52 14.18
CA ASP A 613 29.93 -2.68 12.90
C ASP A 613 28.41 -2.76 13.11
N ASP A 614 27.72 -2.04 12.23
CA ASP A 614 26.30 -1.72 12.27
C ASP A 614 25.37 -2.95 12.32
N GLY A 615 25.24 -3.54 13.51
CA GLY A 615 24.18 -4.49 13.86
C GLY A 615 24.57 -5.96 13.95
N SER A 616 25.80 -6.35 13.63
CA SER A 616 26.30 -7.73 13.83
C SER A 616 26.93 -7.96 15.21
N GLY A 617 27.08 -6.92 16.03
CA GLY A 617 27.71 -7.02 17.35
C GLY A 617 29.22 -7.28 17.29
N THR A 618 29.84 -7.21 16.11
CA THR A 618 31.28 -7.34 15.93
C THR A 618 31.96 -5.97 15.91
N ARG A 619 33.15 -5.88 16.53
CA ARG A 619 33.95 -4.65 16.56
C ARG A 619 34.68 -4.46 15.22
N SER A 620 34.62 -3.26 14.65
CA SER A 620 35.26 -2.95 13.37
C SER A 620 36.76 -2.68 13.58
N ILE A 621 37.62 -3.67 13.27
CA ILE A 621 39.09 -3.59 13.48
C ILE A 621 39.71 -2.40 12.74
N THR A 622 39.19 -2.05 11.55
CA THR A 622 39.72 -0.98 10.70
C THR A 622 39.53 0.41 11.29
N ALA A 623 38.40 0.65 11.96
CA ALA A 623 38.09 1.94 12.59
C ALA A 623 38.76 2.12 13.97
N MET A 624 39.29 1.04 14.55
CA MET A 624 40.01 1.09 15.81
C MET A 624 41.44 1.58 15.64
N SER A 625 41.90 2.43 16.56
CA SER A 625 43.31 2.81 16.68
C SER A 625 44.22 1.58 16.83
N THR A 626 45.39 1.61 16.19
CA THR A 626 46.41 0.55 16.32
C THR A 626 46.93 0.39 17.75
N LYS A 627 46.80 1.44 18.58
CA LYS A 627 47.21 1.44 19.99
C LYS A 627 46.12 0.93 20.94
N ASP A 628 44.92 0.63 20.43
CA ASP A 628 43.83 0.12 21.27
C ASP A 628 44.06 -1.37 21.61
N SER A 629 44.26 -1.64 22.89
CA SER A 629 44.47 -2.99 23.44
C SER A 629 43.35 -3.99 23.12
N LYS A 630 42.16 -3.51 22.73
CA LYS A 630 41.00 -4.33 22.41
C LYS A 630 40.87 -4.65 20.92
N LYS A 631 41.70 -4.06 20.04
CA LYS A 631 41.64 -4.21 18.57
C LYS A 631 41.78 -5.65 18.11
N PHE A 632 42.64 -6.40 18.78
CA PHE A 632 42.95 -7.79 18.46
C PHE A 632 42.53 -8.77 19.56
N LYS A 633 41.82 -8.31 20.60
CA LYS A 633 41.30 -9.17 21.67
C LYS A 633 39.90 -9.66 21.30
N GLY A 634 39.75 -10.98 21.14
CA GLY A 634 38.47 -11.65 20.90
C GLY A 634 38.06 -11.80 19.43
N GLY A 635 38.89 -11.39 18.47
CA GLY A 635 38.65 -11.61 17.04
C GLY A 635 39.04 -13.02 16.57
N VAL A 636 38.52 -13.45 15.42
CA VAL A 636 38.72 -14.78 14.78
C VAL A 636 40.20 -15.22 14.70
N ARG A 637 41.15 -14.29 14.67
CA ARG A 637 42.60 -14.60 14.71
C ARG A 637 43.06 -15.26 16.03
N GLN A 638 42.27 -15.19 17.10
CA GLN A 638 42.57 -15.84 18.38
C GLN A 638 42.16 -17.32 18.41
N ALA A 639 41.38 -17.80 17.43
CA ALA A 639 41.12 -19.24 17.28
C ALA A 639 42.40 -20.03 16.96
N ASN A 640 43.41 -19.37 16.36
CA ASN A 640 44.70 -19.98 16.05
C ASN A 640 45.86 -19.51 16.95
N SER A 641 45.57 -18.75 18.02
CA SER A 641 46.60 -18.24 18.96
C SER A 641 46.49 -18.81 20.37
N LYS A 642 45.71 -19.88 20.58
CA LYS A 642 45.75 -20.70 21.81
C LYS A 642 47.13 -21.36 22.05
N SER A 643 48.07 -21.24 21.12
CA SER A 643 49.42 -21.79 21.21
C SER A 643 50.54 -20.77 21.50
N LYS A 644 50.26 -19.47 21.67
CA LYS A 644 51.28 -18.54 22.19
C LYS A 644 51.22 -18.49 23.71
N THR A 645 51.99 -19.39 24.31
CA THR A 645 52.30 -19.41 25.74
C THR A 645 52.84 -18.06 26.20
N SER A 646 52.19 -17.47 27.19
CA SER A 646 52.85 -16.45 28.01
C SER A 646 54.02 -17.13 28.72
N SER A 647 55.24 -16.78 28.33
CA SER A 647 56.47 -17.36 28.87
C SER A 647 56.53 -17.25 30.39
N SER A 648 56.51 -18.39 31.09
CA SER A 648 56.70 -18.48 32.55
C SER A 648 58.15 -18.26 32.99
N LYS A 649 59.03 -17.79 32.10
CA LYS A 649 60.44 -17.52 32.38
C LYS A 649 60.63 -16.51 33.52
N ALA A 650 59.75 -15.53 33.64
CA ALA A 650 59.78 -14.56 34.74
C ALA A 650 59.52 -15.19 36.12
N GLU A 651 58.75 -16.29 36.15
CA GLU A 651 58.37 -17.01 37.37
C GLU A 651 59.35 -18.14 37.71
N ARG A 652 60.05 -18.69 36.70
CA ARG A 652 61.05 -19.75 36.87
C ARG A 652 62.46 -19.23 37.14
N VAL A 653 62.89 -18.16 36.46
CA VAL A 653 64.28 -17.67 36.52
C VAL A 653 64.41 -16.15 36.67
N GLY A 654 63.29 -15.42 36.72
CA GLY A 654 63.28 -13.97 36.86
C GLY A 654 63.38 -13.46 38.30
N VAL A 655 63.35 -12.13 38.46
CA VAL A 655 63.45 -11.43 39.76
C VAL A 655 62.43 -11.96 40.79
N LYS A 656 61.23 -12.34 40.34
CA LYS A 656 60.19 -12.95 41.17
C LYS A 656 60.59 -14.33 41.72
N ALA A 657 61.26 -15.15 40.92
CA ALA A 657 61.76 -16.46 41.34
C ALA A 657 62.88 -16.32 42.39
N LYS A 658 63.76 -15.32 42.21
CA LYS A 658 64.82 -15.02 43.20
C LYS A 658 64.21 -14.53 44.51
N ALA A 659 63.28 -13.57 44.47
CA ALA A 659 62.61 -13.05 45.66
C ALA A 659 61.86 -14.14 46.43
N LYS A 660 61.22 -15.09 45.73
CA LYS A 660 60.54 -16.23 46.37
C LYS A 660 61.53 -17.16 47.08
N ARG A 661 62.66 -17.47 46.44
CA ARG A 661 63.73 -18.29 47.05
C ARG A 661 64.35 -17.63 48.27
N ASP A 662 64.58 -16.31 48.20
CA ASP A 662 65.14 -15.54 49.31
C ASP A 662 64.14 -15.44 50.47
N HIS A 663 62.84 -15.35 50.16
CA HIS A 663 61.77 -15.43 51.14
C HIS A 663 61.69 -16.81 51.81
N ASP A 664 61.73 -17.89 51.05
CA ASP A 664 61.60 -19.25 51.59
C ASP A 664 62.81 -19.63 52.47
N LYS A 665 64.03 -19.20 52.09
CA LYS A 665 65.23 -19.30 52.94
C LYS A 665 65.12 -18.51 54.25
N LYS A 666 64.47 -17.35 54.22
CA LYS A 666 64.32 -16.48 55.40
C LYS A 666 63.36 -17.08 56.44
N PHE A 667 62.44 -17.94 56.02
CA PHE A 667 61.41 -18.54 56.89
C PHE A 667 61.63 -20.02 57.17
N GLY A 668 62.85 -20.54 56.91
CA GLY A 668 63.23 -21.92 57.27
C GLY A 668 62.33 -22.98 56.64
N ARG A 669 61.75 -22.69 55.47
CA ARG A 669 60.99 -23.65 54.66
C ARG A 669 61.85 -24.11 53.50
N ASP A 670 63.00 -24.66 53.84
CA ASP A 670 63.70 -25.56 52.94
C ASP A 670 63.18 -26.96 53.24
N ALA A 671 62.66 -27.64 52.22
CA ALA A 671 62.28 -29.05 52.29
C ALA A 671 63.53 -29.94 52.44
#